data_AF-A0AAU7CRD9-F1
#
_entry.id   AF-A0AAU7CRD9-F1
#
_cell.length_a   1.000
_cell.length_b   1.000
_cell.length_c   1.000
_cell.angle_alpha   90.00
_cell.angle_beta   90.00
_cell.angle_gamma   90.00
#
_symmetry.space_group_name_H-M   'P 1'
#
loop_
_entity.id
_entity.type
_entity.pdbx_description
1 polymer ?
#
loop_
_entity_poly.entity_id
_entity_poly.type
_entity_poly.pdbx_seq_one_letter_code
_entity_poly.pdbx_strand_id
1 'polypeptide(L)'
;MTPYQSPRQDRGNEFDQGELSGLSRRALLKSMAVAPLCAGLSTFSMAQGSGARELWGSAVEAYLKRLSRPDHGYAWEDQATSHLTPTFAVIGCYRLLGKEPPAKGKLAEFVVSHHPFHLKTLERDLKVYEYQQIQSLLWLGEDASSFREQVKTWNRPSIYPKQYEKHGYPVFRFELMAFLGRKLLDLPLSDLSPEFVPYLLERRRGNGSFNNTPAADSSDGHVMNTWWGLQALDSLGRVEERKQETVAWLQACQTSSGGFTHQPNAEVGGVEDVAYTRAALCALKLLGASPANRERCLQYLASLANADGGFGNRPGWLSNPMATYDALDAFDTLGALEAPPVSRQARRPRSALPADLQVFTIQVEAHGEGSPTEAVALAQRLKIHLWGAKNSSPAWLARAQEIADQGQVPVTFFVANEEYNTWVDVPGMGTYSHTSDIIAPAAADIGPSLANQGVVSWPQFRERRLDPLQKGGGRLLWQFGENEELTRIFLDDSLQRGGFTAISTFHFGNPDFANSEAFLNQYRGQIPFIALQDAHGSESWWFADMTTGFRTLFLARTPTWEGWLEALKNNWVVAVRHDAVSRFETWMHSGSREVVDFVQQQASAWRWWDNPAIQRPLVSLVALTPPMRSRSRGPRKASYFVCDAPGRTRPRVCPRHQWPSW
;
A
#
# COMPACT_ATOMS: atom_id res chain seq x y z
N MET A 1 -27.02 6.82 52.85
CA MET A 1 -27.61 6.07 53.96
C MET A 1 -28.32 4.85 53.39
N THR A 2 -27.78 3.66 53.61
CA THR A 2 -28.57 2.42 53.73
C THR A 2 -29.39 2.48 55.04
N PRO A 3 -30.25 1.50 55.39
CA PRO A 3 -31.15 0.60 54.63
C PRO A 3 -32.58 0.59 55.27
N TYR A 4 -33.54 -0.21 54.77
CA TYR A 4 -34.30 -1.25 55.54
C TYR A 4 -35.63 -1.72 54.91
N GLN A 5 -35.78 -3.06 54.93
CA GLN A 5 -36.96 -3.89 55.24
C GLN A 5 -38.05 -4.30 54.21
N SER A 6 -38.09 -5.63 54.04
CA SER A 6 -39.13 -6.61 53.61
C SER A 6 -40.41 -6.57 54.54
N PRO A 7 -41.47 -7.44 54.49
CA PRO A 7 -41.61 -8.78 53.86
C PRO A 7 -43.02 -9.29 53.41
N ARG A 8 -43.07 -10.58 53.00
CA ARG A 8 -44.14 -11.64 53.09
C ARG A 8 -44.76 -12.10 51.75
N GLN A 9 -44.50 -13.35 51.32
CA GLN A 9 -45.15 -14.67 51.66
C GLN A 9 -46.51 -14.83 50.94
N ASP A 10 -46.90 -15.95 50.30
CA ASP A 10 -46.78 -17.35 50.73
C ASP A 10 -47.18 -18.36 49.60
N ARG A 11 -46.56 -19.57 49.63
CA ARG A 11 -47.04 -20.95 49.30
C ARG A 11 -47.61 -21.31 47.91
N GLY A 12 -47.41 -22.50 47.33
CA GLY A 12 -46.78 -23.76 47.76
C GLY A 12 -47.44 -24.98 47.09
N ASN A 13 -46.64 -26.03 46.84
CA ASN A 13 -46.96 -27.46 46.58
C ASN A 13 -47.44 -27.92 45.20
N GLU A 14 -47.20 -29.14 44.70
CA GLU A 14 -46.17 -30.22 44.77
C GLU A 14 -46.72 -31.40 43.92
N PHE A 15 -45.84 -32.15 43.23
CA PHE A 15 -45.86 -33.59 42.82
C PHE A 15 -47.13 -34.39 42.44
N ASP A 16 -47.02 -35.18 41.35
CA ASP A 16 -47.16 -36.65 41.43
C ASP A 16 -46.43 -37.43 40.31
N GLN A 17 -45.97 -38.64 40.64
CA GLN A 17 -45.26 -39.64 39.82
C GLN A 17 -46.21 -40.78 39.37
N GLY A 18 -45.80 -41.59 38.39
CA GLY A 18 -46.45 -42.89 38.09
C GLY A 18 -45.67 -43.76 37.09
N GLU A 19 -45.28 -44.96 37.53
CA GLU A 19 -44.36 -45.92 36.91
C GLU A 19 -44.99 -46.99 35.97
N LEU A 20 -44.16 -47.43 34.99
CA LEU A 20 -43.81 -48.76 34.45
C LEU A 20 -44.72 -50.02 34.55
N SER A 21 -44.86 -50.74 33.40
CA SER A 21 -44.64 -52.20 33.16
C SER A 21 -45.15 -52.59 31.74
N GLY A 22 -44.68 -53.55 30.92
CA GLY A 22 -43.56 -54.50 30.88
C GLY A 22 -43.70 -55.44 29.64
N LEU A 23 -42.57 -55.86 29.03
CA LEU A 23 -42.31 -57.10 28.22
C LEU A 23 -43.03 -57.29 26.83
N SER A 24 -42.48 -57.91 25.77
CA SER A 24 -41.30 -58.78 25.55
C SER A 24 -40.83 -58.81 24.06
N ARG A 25 -39.64 -59.38 23.82
CA ARG A 25 -39.04 -59.72 22.50
C ARG A 25 -39.57 -61.07 21.97
N ARG A 26 -39.98 -61.11 20.68
CA ARG A 26 -40.12 -62.26 19.72
C ARG A 26 -41.55 -62.59 19.22
N ALA A 27 -41.87 -62.07 18.03
CA ALA A 27 -42.69 -62.67 16.97
C ALA A 27 -42.45 -61.80 15.71
N LEU A 28 -41.46 -62.00 14.83
CA LEU A 28 -41.07 -63.13 13.98
C LEU A 28 -42.09 -63.46 12.85
N LEU A 29 -41.85 -62.80 11.71
CA LEU A 29 -41.96 -63.25 10.30
C LEU A 29 -43.31 -63.71 9.69
N LYS A 30 -43.61 -63.05 8.54
CA LYS A 30 -44.42 -63.41 7.32
C LYS A 30 -45.50 -62.35 7.07
N SER A 31 -45.72 -61.74 5.90
CA SER A 31 -45.15 -61.81 4.54
C SER A 31 -45.89 -60.75 3.66
N MET A 32 -45.16 -60.03 2.79
CA MET A 32 -45.49 -59.48 1.43
C MET A 32 -46.88 -58.86 1.15
N ALA A 33 -47.11 -57.78 0.40
CA ALA A 33 -46.40 -56.85 -0.50
C ALA A 33 -47.32 -55.58 -0.59
N VAL A 34 -46.88 -54.36 -0.90
CA VAL A 34 -46.65 -53.78 -2.24
C VAL A 34 -46.18 -52.33 -2.02
N ALA A 35 -45.11 -51.90 -2.71
CA ALA A 35 -44.66 -50.50 -2.80
C ALA A 35 -45.44 -49.75 -3.91
N PRO A 36 -45.51 -48.41 -3.89
CA PRO A 36 -44.49 -47.66 -4.64
C PRO A 36 -44.02 -46.32 -4.03
N LEU A 37 -42.75 -46.03 -4.34
CA LEU A 37 -42.10 -44.74 -4.63
C LEU A 37 -42.44 -43.47 -3.81
N CYS A 38 -41.48 -43.09 -2.96
CA CYS A 38 -41.03 -41.69 -2.81
C CYS A 38 -39.54 -41.70 -2.40
N ALA A 39 -38.67 -42.04 -3.35
CA ALA A 39 -37.22 -41.84 -3.23
C ALA A 39 -36.78 -41.04 -4.46
N GLY A 40 -36.62 -39.74 -4.27
CA GLY A 40 -36.20 -38.84 -5.33
C GLY A 40 -36.41 -37.41 -4.88
N LEU A 41 -35.48 -36.88 -4.08
CA LEU A 41 -35.14 -35.45 -3.93
C LEU A 41 -34.06 -35.33 -2.84
N SER A 42 -32.84 -35.80 -3.13
CA SER A 42 -31.67 -35.50 -2.29
C SER A 42 -30.34 -35.40 -3.06
N THR A 43 -30.35 -35.59 -4.38
CA THR A 43 -29.11 -35.61 -5.20
C THR A 43 -28.93 -34.39 -6.10
N PHE A 44 -29.87 -33.45 -6.14
CA PHE A 44 -29.78 -32.27 -7.02
C PHE A 44 -29.02 -31.06 -6.43
N SER A 45 -28.67 -31.06 -5.15
CA SER A 45 -27.98 -29.90 -4.52
C SER A 45 -26.45 -29.98 -4.63
N MET A 46 -25.83 -31.18 -4.57
CA MET A 46 -24.37 -31.30 -4.66
C MET A 46 -23.82 -31.10 -6.08
N ALA A 47 -24.57 -31.54 -7.12
CA ALA A 47 -24.13 -31.40 -8.51
C ALA A 47 -24.17 -29.94 -9.01
N GLN A 48 -25.03 -29.09 -8.45
CA GLN A 48 -25.06 -27.65 -8.77
C GLN A 48 -23.91 -26.90 -8.08
N GLY A 49 -23.53 -27.29 -6.86
CA GLY A 49 -22.41 -26.69 -6.12
C GLY A 49 -21.04 -26.99 -6.76
N SER A 50 -20.79 -28.23 -7.20
CA SER A 50 -19.51 -28.59 -7.84
C SER A 50 -19.30 -27.88 -9.18
N GLY A 51 -20.35 -27.79 -10.00
CA GLY A 51 -20.30 -27.09 -11.30
C GLY A 51 -20.14 -25.58 -11.14
N ALA A 52 -20.79 -24.97 -10.14
CA ALA A 52 -20.61 -23.56 -9.84
C ALA A 52 -19.16 -23.27 -9.43
N ARG A 53 -18.57 -24.08 -8.52
CA ARG A 53 -17.16 -23.97 -8.12
C ARG A 53 -16.20 -24.04 -9.28
N GLU A 54 -16.41 -25.02 -10.16
CA GLU A 54 -15.58 -25.23 -11.33
C GLU A 54 -15.63 -24.05 -12.30
N LEU A 55 -16.80 -23.46 -12.52
CA LEU A 55 -17.00 -22.33 -13.42
C LEU A 55 -16.39 -21.02 -12.91
N TRP A 56 -16.59 -20.65 -11.65
CA TRP A 56 -16.00 -19.42 -11.11
C TRP A 56 -14.50 -19.59 -10.83
N GLY A 57 -14.08 -20.76 -10.32
CA GLY A 57 -12.69 -21.08 -10.07
C GLY A 57 -11.85 -21.09 -11.35
N SER A 58 -12.42 -21.51 -12.49
CA SER A 58 -11.74 -21.42 -13.80
C SER A 58 -11.57 -19.98 -14.27
N ALA A 59 -12.51 -19.08 -13.97
CA ALA A 59 -12.38 -17.66 -14.30
C ALA A 59 -11.27 -16.99 -13.46
N VAL A 60 -11.21 -17.29 -12.16
CA VAL A 60 -10.12 -16.83 -11.29
C VAL A 60 -8.79 -17.38 -11.79
N GLU A 61 -8.69 -18.68 -12.08
CA GLU A 61 -7.45 -19.26 -12.61
C GLU A 61 -7.01 -18.58 -13.92
N ALA A 62 -7.95 -18.28 -14.82
CA ALA A 62 -7.65 -17.53 -16.04
C ALA A 62 -7.16 -16.11 -15.75
N TYR A 63 -7.65 -15.45 -14.71
CA TYR A 63 -7.11 -14.19 -14.21
C TYR A 63 -5.69 -14.35 -13.67
N LEU A 64 -5.44 -15.30 -12.76
CA LEU A 64 -4.13 -15.55 -12.16
C LEU A 64 -3.07 -15.87 -13.21
N LYS A 65 -3.41 -16.64 -14.25
CA LYS A 65 -2.50 -16.96 -15.36
C LYS A 65 -1.99 -15.72 -16.11
N ARG A 66 -2.79 -14.65 -16.23
CA ARG A 66 -2.36 -13.39 -16.87
C ARG A 66 -1.36 -12.60 -16.02
N LEU A 67 -1.29 -12.87 -14.72
CA LEU A 67 -0.35 -12.23 -13.81
C LEU A 67 1.04 -12.86 -13.83
N SER A 68 1.20 -14.05 -14.42
CA SER A 68 2.48 -14.76 -14.49
C SER A 68 3.49 -14.04 -15.38
N ARG A 69 4.78 -14.16 -15.06
CA ARG A 69 5.91 -13.66 -15.85
C ARG A 69 6.90 -14.77 -16.20
N PRO A 70 7.84 -14.54 -17.14
CA PRO A 70 8.80 -15.56 -17.58
C PRO A 70 9.71 -16.11 -16.47
N ASP A 71 9.90 -15.38 -15.38
CA ASP A 71 10.67 -15.80 -14.20
C ASP A 71 9.89 -16.73 -13.25
N HIS A 72 8.69 -17.16 -13.66
CA HIS A 72 7.74 -17.98 -12.90
C HIS A 72 7.10 -17.28 -11.69
N GLY A 73 7.47 -16.04 -11.38
CA GLY A 73 6.77 -15.21 -10.43
C GLY A 73 5.48 -14.62 -11.01
N TYR A 74 4.83 -13.79 -10.20
CA TYR A 74 3.64 -13.04 -10.58
C TYR A 74 3.83 -11.55 -10.31
N ALA A 75 3.13 -10.72 -11.08
CA ALA A 75 3.13 -9.26 -10.96
C ALA A 75 1.70 -8.70 -10.96
N TRP A 76 1.56 -7.39 -10.71
CA TRP A 76 0.35 -6.68 -11.10
C TRP A 76 0.23 -6.62 -12.63
N GLU A 77 -1.00 -6.51 -13.15
CA GLU A 77 -1.30 -6.72 -14.57
C GLU A 77 -0.47 -5.84 -15.52
N ASP A 78 -0.19 -4.60 -15.16
CA ASP A 78 0.61 -3.66 -15.96
C ASP A 78 2.10 -3.61 -15.63
N GLN A 79 2.56 -4.38 -14.64
CA GLN A 79 3.95 -4.45 -14.24
C GLN A 79 4.66 -5.59 -14.96
N ALA A 80 5.81 -5.30 -15.58
CA ALA A 80 6.56 -6.30 -16.35
C ALA A 80 7.36 -7.27 -15.45
N THR A 81 7.75 -6.80 -14.27
CA THR A 81 8.61 -7.56 -13.33
C THR A 81 7.76 -8.19 -12.25
N SER A 82 8.03 -9.46 -11.93
CA SER A 82 7.39 -10.15 -10.81
C SER A 82 7.76 -9.53 -9.48
N HIS A 83 6.87 -9.70 -8.50
CA HIS A 83 7.06 -9.23 -7.14
C HIS A 83 6.59 -10.29 -6.14
N LEU A 84 7.17 -10.30 -4.93
CA LEU A 84 6.86 -11.28 -3.90
C LEU A 84 5.39 -11.21 -3.45
N THR A 85 4.84 -10.02 -3.23
CA THR A 85 3.46 -9.83 -2.75
C THR A 85 2.36 -10.33 -3.68
N PRO A 86 2.32 -9.97 -4.98
CA PRO A 86 1.36 -10.57 -5.91
C PRO A 86 1.59 -12.08 -6.03
N THR A 87 2.84 -12.55 -5.96
CA THR A 87 3.15 -14.00 -5.96
C THR A 87 2.57 -14.72 -4.74
N PHE A 88 2.75 -14.17 -3.54
CA PHE A 88 2.16 -14.67 -2.30
C PHE A 88 0.63 -14.80 -2.41
N ALA A 89 -0.03 -13.76 -2.90
CA ALA A 89 -1.48 -13.77 -3.07
C ALA A 89 -1.95 -14.80 -4.12
N VAL A 90 -1.23 -14.95 -5.23
CA VAL A 90 -1.56 -15.95 -6.25
C VAL A 90 -1.40 -17.37 -5.71
N ILE A 91 -0.34 -17.66 -4.97
CA ILE A 91 -0.15 -18.96 -4.29
C ILE A 91 -1.30 -19.22 -3.32
N GLY A 92 -1.68 -18.21 -2.52
CA GLY A 92 -2.84 -18.27 -1.63
C GLY A 92 -4.15 -18.57 -2.36
N CYS A 93 -4.37 -17.96 -3.53
CA CYS A 93 -5.53 -18.24 -4.37
C CYS A 93 -5.55 -19.70 -4.87
N TYR A 94 -4.42 -20.22 -5.38
CA TYR A 94 -4.32 -21.61 -5.81
C TYR A 94 -4.61 -22.59 -4.66
N ARG A 95 -4.05 -22.32 -3.47
CA ARG A 95 -4.33 -23.09 -2.25
C ARG A 95 -5.84 -23.12 -1.93
N LEU A 96 -6.50 -21.96 -1.91
CA LEU A 96 -7.94 -21.85 -1.64
C LEU A 96 -8.78 -22.57 -2.70
N LEU A 97 -8.35 -22.52 -3.96
CA LEU A 97 -8.99 -23.25 -5.05
C LEU A 97 -8.74 -24.77 -4.99
N GLY A 98 -7.87 -25.26 -4.10
CA GLY A 98 -7.48 -26.67 -4.03
C GLY A 98 -6.71 -27.13 -5.28
N LYS A 99 -5.99 -26.21 -5.94
CA LYS A 99 -5.25 -26.44 -7.18
C LYS A 99 -3.76 -26.23 -6.96
N GLU A 100 -2.94 -27.01 -7.66
CA GLU A 100 -1.50 -26.79 -7.67
C GLU A 100 -1.15 -25.64 -8.64
N PRO A 101 -0.32 -24.67 -8.23
CA PRO A 101 0.11 -23.60 -9.12
C PRO A 101 1.03 -24.16 -10.23
N PRO A 102 0.99 -23.57 -11.45
CA PRO A 102 1.90 -23.95 -12.53
C PRO A 102 3.38 -23.81 -12.12
N ALA A 103 4.20 -24.77 -12.55
CA ALA A 103 5.65 -24.77 -12.31
C ALA A 103 6.05 -24.59 -10.83
N LYS A 104 5.30 -25.24 -9.91
CA LYS A 104 5.46 -25.19 -8.45
C LYS A 104 6.91 -25.09 -7.95
N GLY A 105 7.81 -25.97 -8.41
CA GLY A 105 9.21 -25.94 -7.97
C GLY A 105 9.95 -24.65 -8.36
N LYS A 106 9.72 -24.14 -9.57
CA LYS A 106 10.27 -22.84 -10.02
C LYS A 106 9.64 -21.66 -9.31
N LEU A 107 8.35 -21.76 -8.98
CA LEU A 107 7.67 -20.77 -8.17
C LEU A 107 8.25 -20.71 -6.74
N ALA A 108 8.60 -21.85 -6.15
CA ALA A 108 9.29 -21.90 -4.86
C ALA A 108 10.70 -21.28 -4.92
N GLU A 109 11.48 -21.60 -5.96
CA GLU A 109 12.78 -20.95 -6.23
C GLU A 109 12.63 -19.41 -6.33
N PHE A 110 11.59 -18.94 -7.02
CA PHE A 110 11.28 -17.51 -7.12
C PHE A 110 11.01 -16.91 -5.73
N VAL A 111 10.13 -17.53 -4.94
CA VAL A 111 9.78 -17.06 -3.59
C VAL A 111 11.01 -16.86 -2.72
N VAL A 112 11.96 -17.80 -2.73
CA VAL A 112 13.18 -17.71 -1.93
C VAL A 112 14.11 -16.59 -2.41
N SER A 113 14.23 -16.41 -3.73
CA SER A 113 15.23 -15.52 -4.33
C SER A 113 14.77 -14.07 -4.54
N HIS A 114 13.47 -13.81 -4.56
CA HIS A 114 12.92 -12.50 -4.96
C HIS A 114 12.39 -11.67 -3.78
N HIS A 115 13.26 -11.46 -2.78
CA HIS A 115 12.97 -10.48 -1.74
C HIS A 115 12.90 -9.07 -2.34
N PRO A 116 11.89 -8.23 -2.01
CA PRO A 116 11.75 -6.88 -2.59
C PRO A 116 12.98 -5.98 -2.40
N PHE A 117 13.82 -6.25 -1.41
CA PHE A 117 15.04 -5.47 -1.12
C PHE A 117 16.27 -5.88 -1.92
N HIS A 118 16.13 -6.69 -2.97
CA HIS A 118 17.23 -6.92 -3.92
C HIS A 118 17.65 -5.64 -4.67
N LEU A 119 16.76 -4.63 -4.74
CA LEU A 119 17.04 -3.32 -5.36
C LEU A 119 17.86 -2.40 -4.46
N LYS A 120 17.57 -2.40 -3.16
CA LYS A 120 18.26 -1.61 -2.14
C LYS A 120 17.99 -2.21 -0.75
N THR A 121 19.00 -2.24 0.10
CA THR A 121 18.83 -2.40 1.55
C THR A 121 18.13 -1.17 2.14
N LEU A 122 16.90 -1.34 2.61
CA LEU A 122 16.20 -0.28 3.30
C LEU A 122 16.82 -0.01 4.67
N GLU A 123 16.50 1.15 5.23
CA GLU A 123 16.91 1.55 6.58
C GLU A 123 16.27 0.67 7.67
N ARG A 124 15.25 -0.13 7.30
CA ARG A 124 14.40 -0.90 8.22
C ARG A 124 14.10 -2.29 7.69
N ASP A 125 14.03 -3.23 8.62
CA ASP A 125 13.61 -4.61 8.36
C ASP A 125 12.08 -4.67 8.23
N LEU A 126 11.57 -4.79 7.01
CA LEU A 126 10.14 -5.03 6.78
C LEU A 126 9.85 -6.54 6.82
N LYS A 127 9.82 -7.07 8.05
CA LYS A 127 9.68 -8.51 8.40
C LYS A 127 8.47 -9.23 7.74
N VAL A 128 7.53 -8.46 7.19
CA VAL A 128 6.34 -8.97 6.49
C VAL A 128 6.70 -9.73 5.21
N TYR A 129 7.81 -9.39 4.55
CA TYR A 129 8.22 -10.06 3.32
C TYR A 129 8.77 -11.46 3.61
N GLU A 130 9.58 -11.63 4.66
CA GLU A 130 9.96 -12.96 5.13
C GLU A 130 8.75 -13.80 5.54
N TYR A 131 7.75 -13.19 6.21
CA TYR A 131 6.49 -13.88 6.48
C TYR A 131 5.80 -14.35 5.19
N GLN A 132 5.73 -13.51 4.16
CA GLN A 132 5.18 -13.89 2.86
C GLN A 132 5.97 -15.05 2.22
N GLN A 133 7.30 -15.06 2.32
CA GLN A 133 8.13 -16.16 1.82
C GLN A 133 7.84 -17.47 2.55
N ILE A 134 7.93 -17.45 3.89
CA ILE A 134 7.69 -18.63 4.74
C ILE A 134 6.29 -19.18 4.46
N GLN A 135 5.27 -18.33 4.51
CA GLN A 135 3.89 -18.76 4.32
C GLN A 135 3.64 -19.32 2.92
N SER A 136 4.24 -18.71 1.89
CA SER A 136 4.16 -19.19 0.51
C SER A 136 4.78 -20.58 0.36
N LEU A 137 5.99 -20.80 0.89
CA LEU A 137 6.65 -22.10 0.84
C LEU A 137 5.81 -23.18 1.53
N LEU A 138 5.28 -22.87 2.72
CA LEU A 138 4.41 -23.80 3.44
C LEU A 138 3.11 -24.11 2.68
N TRP A 139 2.51 -23.13 1.98
CA TRP A 139 1.35 -23.37 1.11
C TRP A 139 1.68 -24.19 -0.13
N LEU A 140 2.90 -24.05 -0.66
CA LEU A 140 3.40 -24.94 -1.69
C LEU A 140 3.75 -26.32 -1.11
N GLY A 141 3.88 -26.50 0.20
CA GLY A 141 4.36 -27.75 0.79
C GLY A 141 5.86 -27.95 0.56
N GLU A 142 6.61 -26.86 0.45
CA GLU A 142 8.06 -26.80 0.34
C GLU A 142 8.69 -26.54 1.72
N ASP A 143 9.99 -26.81 1.86
CA ASP A 143 10.71 -26.53 3.10
C ASP A 143 10.94 -25.03 3.31
N ALA A 144 10.61 -24.54 4.50
CA ALA A 144 10.87 -23.16 4.93
C ALA A 144 11.93 -23.07 6.04
N SER A 145 12.61 -24.18 6.38
CA SER A 145 13.53 -24.26 7.51
C SER A 145 14.73 -23.30 7.42
N SER A 146 15.12 -22.90 6.20
CA SER A 146 16.20 -21.93 5.97
C SER A 146 15.95 -20.57 6.63
N PHE A 147 14.69 -20.21 6.89
CA PHE A 147 14.33 -18.95 7.54
C PHE A 147 14.42 -18.98 9.07
N ARG A 148 14.65 -20.16 9.70
CA ARG A 148 14.65 -20.30 11.16
C ARG A 148 15.69 -19.39 11.82
N GLU A 149 16.90 -19.34 11.29
CA GLU A 149 17.96 -18.50 11.87
C GLU A 149 17.66 -17.02 11.72
N GLN A 150 17.07 -16.60 10.59
CA GLN A 150 16.63 -15.22 10.40
C GLN A 150 15.51 -14.84 11.38
N VAL A 151 14.48 -15.66 11.55
CA VAL A 151 13.36 -15.40 12.46
C VAL A 151 13.82 -15.32 13.93
N LYS A 152 14.80 -16.15 14.33
CA LYS A 152 15.39 -16.09 15.68
C LYS A 152 16.03 -14.73 15.99
N THR A 153 16.51 -14.00 14.98
CA THR A 153 17.09 -12.65 15.19
C THR A 153 16.06 -11.62 15.62
N TRP A 154 14.77 -11.84 15.34
CA TRP A 154 13.67 -10.97 15.74
C TRP A 154 13.28 -11.23 17.19
N ASN A 155 14.17 -10.86 18.11
CA ASN A 155 14.06 -11.19 19.54
C ASN A 155 13.64 -10.01 20.42
N ARG A 156 13.59 -8.77 19.88
CA ARG A 156 13.02 -7.59 20.56
C ARG A 156 12.27 -6.69 19.57
N PRO A 157 11.33 -5.84 20.04
CA PRO A 157 10.69 -4.84 19.18
C PRO A 157 11.72 -3.91 18.53
N SER A 158 11.49 -3.56 17.25
CA SER A 158 12.35 -2.63 16.52
C SER A 158 12.30 -1.21 17.10
N ILE A 159 13.39 -0.45 16.91
CA ILE A 159 13.42 0.99 17.20
C ILE A 159 12.99 1.72 15.92
N TYR A 160 12.01 2.62 16.03
CA TYR A 160 11.55 3.42 14.90
C TYR A 160 12.14 4.84 14.93
N PRO A 161 12.62 5.39 13.79
CA PRO A 161 13.26 6.70 13.78
C PRO A 161 12.29 7.83 14.14
N LYS A 162 12.69 8.67 15.08
CA LYS A 162 11.87 9.79 15.58
C LYS A 162 11.69 10.93 14.59
N GLN A 163 12.43 10.93 13.48
CA GLN A 163 12.22 11.86 12.37
C GLN A 163 10.93 11.58 11.59
N TYR A 164 10.45 10.32 11.57
CA TYR A 164 9.25 9.92 10.85
C TYR A 164 8.03 9.79 11.76
N GLU A 165 8.21 9.23 12.96
CA GLU A 165 7.14 9.10 13.97
C GLU A 165 7.65 9.64 15.31
N LYS A 166 6.97 10.65 15.87
CA LYS A 166 7.48 11.48 16.97
C LYS A 166 7.84 10.71 18.24
N HIS A 167 7.15 9.62 18.52
CA HIS A 167 7.33 8.80 19.71
C HIS A 167 8.33 7.65 19.51
N GLY A 168 8.64 7.32 18.25
CA GLY A 168 9.45 6.16 17.87
C GLY A 168 8.68 4.84 17.96
N TYR A 169 7.36 4.86 17.77
CA TYR A 169 6.55 3.64 17.74
C TYR A 169 6.82 2.84 16.46
N PRO A 170 7.35 1.59 16.55
CA PRO A 170 7.50 0.75 15.38
C PRO A 170 6.13 0.29 14.88
N VAL A 171 6.06 0.03 13.57
CA VAL A 171 4.84 -0.45 12.90
C VAL A 171 4.42 -1.79 13.48
N PHE A 172 3.26 -1.80 14.14
CA PHE A 172 2.78 -2.94 14.91
C PHE A 172 2.74 -4.25 14.13
N ARG A 173 2.27 -4.22 12.89
CA ARG A 173 2.25 -5.40 12.01
C ARG A 173 3.63 -6.04 11.85
N PHE A 174 4.69 -5.25 11.67
CA PHE A 174 6.03 -5.80 11.46
C PHE A 174 6.55 -6.47 12.72
N GLU A 175 6.29 -5.90 13.89
CA GLU A 175 6.71 -6.50 15.16
C GLU A 175 6.00 -7.83 15.44
N LEU A 176 4.76 -7.97 14.97
CA LEU A 176 3.97 -9.18 15.16
C LEU A 176 4.48 -10.37 14.33
N MET A 177 5.26 -10.11 13.27
CA MET A 177 5.93 -11.17 12.50
C MET A 177 6.90 -12.01 13.35
N ALA A 178 7.40 -11.48 14.48
CA ALA A 178 8.20 -12.24 15.43
C ALA A 178 7.45 -13.43 16.05
N PHE A 179 6.15 -13.28 16.31
CA PHE A 179 5.28 -14.35 16.82
C PHE A 179 4.83 -15.29 15.70
N LEU A 180 4.38 -14.71 14.59
CA LEU A 180 3.82 -15.47 13.46
C LEU A 180 4.88 -16.31 12.76
N GLY A 181 6.07 -15.76 12.52
CA GLY A 181 7.20 -16.49 11.94
C GLY A 181 7.62 -17.67 12.82
N ARG A 182 7.65 -17.49 14.14
CA ARG A 182 7.94 -18.59 15.08
C ARG A 182 6.88 -19.68 15.03
N LYS A 183 5.60 -19.31 15.03
CA LYS A 183 4.49 -20.27 14.90
C LYS A 183 4.54 -21.04 13.58
N LEU A 184 4.78 -20.36 12.46
CA LEU A 184 4.88 -21.01 11.14
C LEU A 184 6.06 -21.97 11.04
N LEU A 185 7.16 -21.70 11.73
CA LEU A 185 8.37 -22.51 11.71
C LEU A 185 8.49 -23.46 12.90
N ASP A 186 7.48 -23.60 13.74
CA ASP A 186 7.57 -24.42 14.97
C ASP A 186 8.82 -24.09 15.80
N LEU A 187 8.98 -22.80 16.09
CA LEU A 187 10.02 -22.26 16.98
C LEU A 187 9.40 -21.90 18.33
N PRO A 188 10.13 -22.09 19.44
CA PRO A 188 9.64 -21.71 20.76
C PRO A 188 9.49 -20.19 20.84
N LEU A 189 8.49 -19.72 21.60
CA LEU A 189 8.34 -18.30 21.94
C LEU A 189 9.21 -17.88 23.14
N SER A 190 9.86 -18.83 23.82
CA SER A 190 10.66 -18.59 25.03
C SER A 190 11.97 -17.84 24.78
N ASP A 191 12.38 -17.69 23.51
CA ASP A 191 13.56 -16.92 23.10
C ASP A 191 13.23 -15.44 22.79
N LEU A 192 11.95 -15.06 22.75
CA LEU A 192 11.55 -13.66 22.65
C LEU A 192 11.95 -12.94 23.93
N SER A 193 12.44 -11.71 23.78
CA SER A 193 12.72 -10.87 24.94
C SER A 193 11.44 -10.70 25.76
N PRO A 194 11.57 -10.56 27.09
CA PRO A 194 10.44 -10.26 27.95
C PRO A 194 9.69 -8.97 27.58
N GLU A 195 10.25 -8.11 26.70
CA GLU A 195 9.66 -6.84 26.26
C GLU A 195 8.57 -7.03 25.18
N PHE A 196 8.61 -8.12 24.40
CA PHE A 196 7.67 -8.33 23.29
C PHE A 196 6.22 -8.55 23.76
N VAL A 197 6.04 -9.29 24.86
CA VAL A 197 4.70 -9.53 25.42
C VAL A 197 4.10 -8.24 26.00
N PRO A 198 4.80 -7.46 26.85
CA PRO A 198 4.39 -6.10 27.21
C PRO A 198 4.09 -5.22 26.00
N TYR A 199 4.97 -5.17 25.00
CA TYR A 199 4.76 -4.38 23.77
C TYR A 199 3.43 -4.70 23.09
N LEU A 200 3.09 -6.00 22.98
CA LEU A 200 1.81 -6.47 22.43
C LEU A 200 0.64 -6.03 23.33
N LEU A 201 0.71 -6.29 24.63
CA LEU A 201 -0.40 -6.05 25.56
C LEU A 201 -0.68 -4.56 25.78
N GLU A 202 0.34 -3.72 25.78
CA GLU A 202 0.21 -2.26 25.89
C GLU A 202 -0.61 -1.67 24.75
N ARG A 203 -0.67 -2.34 23.59
CA ARG A 203 -1.43 -1.91 22.41
C ARG A 203 -2.86 -2.46 22.37
N ARG A 204 -3.22 -3.30 23.33
CA ARG A 204 -4.57 -3.85 23.44
C ARG A 204 -5.51 -2.88 24.14
N ARG A 205 -6.63 -2.56 23.52
CA ARG A 205 -7.68 -1.69 24.05
C ARG A 205 -8.62 -2.43 25.00
N GLY A 206 -9.40 -1.66 25.77
CA GLY A 206 -10.40 -2.20 26.70
C GLY A 206 -11.49 -3.03 26.00
N ASN A 207 -11.86 -2.65 24.78
CA ASN A 207 -12.78 -3.39 23.91
C ASN A 207 -12.12 -4.59 23.21
N GLY A 208 -10.86 -4.92 23.55
CA GLY A 208 -10.12 -6.07 23.04
C GLY A 208 -9.43 -5.87 21.68
N SER A 209 -9.74 -4.79 20.97
CA SER A 209 -9.07 -4.39 19.73
C SER A 209 -7.59 -4.01 19.94
N PHE A 210 -6.83 -3.88 18.86
CA PHE A 210 -5.42 -3.44 18.88
C PHE A 210 -5.18 -2.27 17.94
N ASN A 211 -4.18 -1.45 18.23
CA ASN A 211 -3.68 -0.43 17.31
C ASN A 211 -2.16 -0.22 17.40
N ASN A 212 -1.61 0.69 16.59
CA ASN A 212 -0.17 0.93 16.51
C ASN A 212 0.42 1.57 17.78
N THR A 213 -0.31 2.51 18.38
CA THR A 213 0.08 3.20 19.63
C THR A 213 -0.34 2.41 20.87
N PRO A 214 0.33 2.63 22.02
CA PRO A 214 -0.15 2.13 23.31
C PRO A 214 -1.56 2.64 23.64
N ALA A 215 -2.37 1.79 24.27
CA ALA A 215 -3.76 2.05 24.65
C ALA A 215 -3.94 3.20 25.65
N ALA A 216 -2.84 3.68 26.25
CA ALA A 216 -2.84 4.85 27.13
C ALA A 216 -3.27 6.14 26.40
N ASP A 217 -3.20 6.17 25.07
CA ASP A 217 -3.71 7.30 24.27
C ASP A 217 -5.26 7.36 24.20
N SER A 218 -5.96 6.34 24.74
CA SER A 218 -7.42 6.23 24.79
C SER A 218 -8.11 6.19 23.42
N SER A 219 -7.36 6.01 22.34
CA SER A 219 -7.89 5.84 20.99
C SER A 219 -8.50 4.44 20.79
N ASP A 220 -9.33 4.30 19.75
CA ASP A 220 -9.87 3.00 19.35
C ASP A 220 -8.85 2.13 18.58
N GLY A 221 -9.21 0.87 18.32
CA GLY A 221 -8.41 -0.07 17.54
C GLY A 221 -8.53 0.09 16.03
N HIS A 222 -7.76 -0.72 15.30
CA HIS A 222 -7.82 -0.84 13.85
C HIS A 222 -7.96 -2.32 13.46
N VAL A 223 -8.88 -2.66 12.56
CA VAL A 223 -9.28 -4.06 12.26
C VAL A 223 -8.11 -4.94 11.84
N MET A 224 -7.20 -4.43 11.00
CA MET A 224 -6.00 -5.17 10.60
C MET A 224 -5.04 -5.39 11.78
N ASN A 225 -4.83 -4.37 12.61
CA ASN A 225 -3.99 -4.49 13.81
C ASN A 225 -4.61 -5.46 14.82
N THR A 226 -5.93 -5.45 14.98
CA THR A 226 -6.66 -6.42 15.80
C THR A 226 -6.46 -7.84 15.27
N TRP A 227 -6.53 -8.07 13.97
CA TRP A 227 -6.25 -9.39 13.39
C TRP A 227 -4.80 -9.85 13.64
N TRP A 228 -3.80 -8.97 13.47
CA TRP A 228 -2.42 -9.30 13.80
C TRP A 228 -2.25 -9.62 15.28
N GLY A 229 -2.78 -8.76 16.16
CA GLY A 229 -2.74 -8.92 17.62
C GLY A 229 -3.37 -10.23 18.09
N LEU A 230 -4.53 -10.60 17.53
CA LEU A 230 -5.20 -11.86 17.86
C LEU A 230 -4.40 -13.08 17.42
N GLN A 231 -3.76 -13.07 16.26
CA GLN A 231 -2.88 -14.16 15.85
C GLN A 231 -1.68 -14.32 16.79
N ALA A 232 -1.09 -13.22 17.27
CA ALA A 232 -0.01 -13.28 18.25
C ALA A 232 -0.50 -13.77 19.62
N LEU A 233 -1.69 -13.35 20.07
CA LEU A 233 -2.32 -13.89 21.28
C LEU A 233 -2.64 -15.37 21.15
N ASP A 234 -3.07 -15.83 19.98
CA ASP A 234 -3.31 -17.25 19.71
C ASP A 234 -2.02 -18.07 19.80
N SER A 235 -0.90 -17.56 19.25
CA SER A 235 0.43 -18.17 19.46
C SER A 235 0.81 -18.28 20.94
N LEU A 236 0.31 -17.38 21.78
CA LEU A 236 0.52 -17.38 23.24
C LEU A 236 -0.52 -18.19 24.02
N GLY A 237 -1.56 -18.74 23.38
CA GLY A 237 -2.69 -19.41 24.04
C GLY A 237 -3.61 -18.47 24.82
N ARG A 238 -3.67 -17.19 24.43
CA ARG A 238 -4.37 -16.10 25.15
C ARG A 238 -5.48 -15.43 24.34
N VAL A 239 -5.89 -16.04 23.23
CA VAL A 239 -6.88 -15.48 22.29
C VAL A 239 -8.28 -15.30 22.92
N GLU A 240 -8.62 -16.09 23.95
CA GLU A 240 -9.92 -16.04 24.63
C GLU A 240 -10.08 -14.84 25.58
N GLU A 241 -9.00 -14.14 25.93
CA GLU A 241 -9.07 -12.92 26.71
C GLU A 241 -9.89 -11.84 25.96
N ARG A 242 -10.72 -11.05 26.64
CA ARG A 242 -11.58 -9.98 26.05
C ARG A 242 -12.35 -10.39 24.79
N LYS A 243 -12.66 -11.69 24.65
CA LYS A 243 -13.25 -12.24 23.44
C LYS A 243 -14.59 -11.62 23.10
N GLN A 244 -15.49 -11.47 24.07
CA GLN A 244 -16.83 -10.95 23.85
C GLN A 244 -16.78 -9.48 23.40
N GLU A 245 -15.92 -8.69 24.04
CA GLU A 245 -15.70 -7.29 23.69
C GLU A 245 -15.11 -7.15 22.28
N THR A 246 -14.12 -7.99 21.95
CA THR A 246 -13.48 -7.99 20.63
C THR A 246 -14.48 -8.37 19.54
N VAL A 247 -15.32 -9.39 19.77
CA VAL A 247 -16.39 -9.80 18.84
C VAL A 247 -17.39 -8.67 18.63
N ALA A 248 -17.87 -8.05 19.71
CA ALA A 248 -18.81 -6.93 19.62
C ALA A 248 -18.21 -5.74 18.84
N TRP A 249 -16.93 -5.43 19.09
CA TRP A 249 -16.22 -4.38 18.37
C TRP A 249 -16.07 -4.69 16.88
N LEU A 250 -15.63 -5.91 16.53
CA LEU A 250 -15.50 -6.34 15.13
C LEU A 250 -16.84 -6.30 14.40
N GLN A 251 -17.92 -6.76 15.04
CA GLN A 251 -19.27 -6.70 14.49
C GLN A 251 -19.74 -5.26 14.26
N ALA A 252 -19.35 -4.31 15.12
CA ALA A 252 -19.65 -2.89 14.95
C ALA A 252 -18.86 -2.22 13.81
N CYS A 253 -17.76 -2.83 13.33
CA CYS A 253 -17.06 -2.38 12.13
C CYS A 253 -17.79 -2.75 10.83
N GLN A 254 -18.80 -3.63 10.89
CA GLN A 254 -19.57 -4.01 9.71
C GLN A 254 -20.54 -2.88 9.31
N THR A 255 -20.51 -2.50 8.03
CA THR A 255 -21.39 -1.47 7.46
C THR A 255 -22.70 -2.07 6.94
N SER A 256 -23.65 -1.20 6.57
CA SER A 256 -24.95 -1.60 6.01
C SER A 256 -24.87 -2.26 4.62
N SER A 257 -23.81 -2.00 3.86
CA SER A 257 -23.49 -2.68 2.60
C SER A 257 -23.02 -4.12 2.83
N GLY A 258 -22.46 -4.41 4.01
CA GLY A 258 -21.97 -5.72 4.41
C GLY A 258 -20.45 -5.84 4.50
N GLY A 259 -19.70 -4.89 3.93
CA GLY A 259 -18.25 -4.78 4.12
C GLY A 259 -17.89 -4.28 5.52
N PHE A 260 -16.59 -4.16 5.79
CA PHE A 260 -16.08 -3.66 7.07
C PHE A 260 -15.19 -2.44 6.85
N THR A 261 -15.31 -1.45 7.73
CA THR A 261 -14.35 -0.34 7.87
C THR A 261 -13.20 -0.73 8.81
N HIS A 262 -12.19 0.13 8.92
CA HIS A 262 -11.06 -0.13 9.80
C HIS A 262 -11.38 -0.01 11.30
N GLN A 263 -12.42 0.73 11.68
CA GLN A 263 -12.94 0.82 13.05
C GLN A 263 -14.43 1.23 13.03
N PRO A 264 -15.18 1.08 14.13
CA PRO A 264 -16.55 1.57 14.23
C PRO A 264 -16.60 3.10 14.12
N ASN A 265 -17.59 3.64 13.39
CA ASN A 265 -17.82 5.09 13.27
C ASN A 265 -16.57 5.91 12.87
N ALA A 266 -15.72 5.35 12.00
CA ALA A 266 -14.50 6.01 11.55
C ALA A 266 -14.78 7.38 10.89
N GLU A 267 -14.22 8.46 11.45
CA GLU A 267 -14.41 9.83 10.95
C GLU A 267 -13.50 10.18 9.75
N VAL A 268 -12.39 9.46 9.59
CA VAL A 268 -11.37 9.69 8.56
C VAL A 268 -11.06 8.36 7.88
N GLY A 269 -11.11 8.30 6.53
CA GLY A 269 -10.84 7.06 5.80
C GLY A 269 -11.80 5.92 6.18
N GLY A 270 -13.01 6.25 6.63
CA GLY A 270 -14.04 5.31 7.05
C GLY A 270 -14.72 4.61 5.87
N VAL A 271 -13.93 3.90 5.07
CA VAL A 271 -14.37 3.20 3.87
C VAL A 271 -14.27 1.70 4.05
N GLU A 272 -15.23 0.99 3.46
CA GLU A 272 -15.17 -0.45 3.36
C GLU A 272 -14.09 -0.90 2.37
N ASP A 273 -13.38 -1.95 2.74
CA ASP A 273 -12.32 -2.55 1.93
C ASP A 273 -12.31 -4.07 2.12
N VAL A 274 -11.95 -4.82 1.09
CA VAL A 274 -11.83 -6.28 1.17
C VAL A 274 -10.79 -6.72 2.20
N ALA A 275 -9.70 -5.97 2.40
CA ALA A 275 -8.67 -6.30 3.38
C ALA A 275 -9.21 -6.19 4.81
N TYR A 276 -9.99 -5.14 5.10
CA TYR A 276 -10.68 -4.98 6.40
C TYR A 276 -11.73 -6.06 6.60
N THR A 277 -12.52 -6.34 5.56
CA THR A 277 -13.57 -7.37 5.59
C THR A 277 -12.96 -8.74 5.89
N ARG A 278 -11.90 -9.13 5.17
CA ARG A 278 -11.19 -10.38 5.41
C ARG A 278 -10.59 -10.43 6.82
N ALA A 279 -9.86 -9.40 7.25
CA ALA A 279 -9.25 -9.36 8.57
C ALA A 279 -10.29 -9.51 9.70
N ALA A 280 -11.43 -8.81 9.58
CA ALA A 280 -12.52 -8.93 10.55
C ALA A 280 -13.16 -10.32 10.54
N LEU A 281 -13.42 -10.90 9.38
CA LEU A 281 -14.01 -12.25 9.26
C LEU A 281 -13.07 -13.33 9.80
N CYS A 282 -11.77 -13.26 9.50
CA CYS A 282 -10.77 -14.19 10.03
C CYS A 282 -10.65 -14.06 11.55
N ALA A 283 -10.65 -12.83 12.08
CA ALA A 283 -10.66 -12.59 13.52
C ALA A 283 -11.93 -13.14 14.20
N LEU A 284 -13.10 -12.92 13.62
CA LEU A 284 -14.37 -13.47 14.12
C LEU A 284 -14.36 -15.00 14.11
N LYS A 285 -13.88 -15.63 13.02
CA LYS A 285 -13.75 -17.10 12.93
C LYS A 285 -12.79 -17.65 13.97
N LEU A 286 -11.64 -17.01 14.18
CA LEU A 286 -10.68 -17.40 15.23
C LEU A 286 -11.31 -17.33 16.63
N LEU A 287 -12.18 -16.33 16.87
CA LEU A 287 -12.94 -16.18 18.10
C LEU A 287 -14.24 -17.02 18.11
N GLY A 288 -14.46 -17.92 17.15
CA GLY A 288 -15.67 -18.75 17.10
C GLY A 288 -16.98 -17.96 16.97
N ALA A 289 -16.93 -16.77 16.37
CA ALA A 289 -18.05 -15.87 16.15
C ALA A 289 -18.35 -15.68 14.65
N SER A 290 -19.44 -14.97 14.35
CA SER A 290 -19.89 -14.64 12.99
C SER A 290 -20.03 -13.12 12.82
N PRO A 291 -19.98 -12.61 11.57
CA PRO A 291 -20.33 -11.22 11.30
C PRO A 291 -21.76 -10.91 11.74
N ALA A 292 -22.06 -9.63 12.00
CA ALA A 292 -23.40 -9.21 12.43
C ALA A 292 -24.46 -9.53 11.38
N ASN A 293 -24.11 -9.43 10.09
CA ASN A 293 -24.96 -9.82 8.97
C ASN A 293 -24.15 -10.58 7.91
N ARG A 294 -24.21 -11.90 7.97
CA ARG A 294 -23.48 -12.80 7.07
C ARG A 294 -23.91 -12.66 5.61
N GLU A 295 -25.20 -12.57 5.35
CA GLU A 295 -25.75 -12.48 3.99
C GLU A 295 -25.31 -11.19 3.30
N ARG A 296 -25.27 -10.07 4.04
CA ARG A 296 -24.73 -8.80 3.54
C ARG A 296 -23.25 -8.89 3.24
N CYS A 297 -22.44 -9.56 4.09
CA CYS A 297 -21.03 -9.81 3.77
C CYS A 297 -20.87 -10.53 2.42
N LEU A 298 -21.66 -11.58 2.19
CA LEU A 298 -21.61 -12.34 0.94
C LEU A 298 -21.99 -11.50 -0.27
N GLN A 299 -23.00 -10.63 -0.14
CA GLN A 299 -23.39 -9.68 -1.18
C GLN A 299 -22.28 -8.65 -1.47
N TYR A 300 -21.67 -8.10 -0.42
CA TYR A 300 -20.54 -7.18 -0.56
C TYR A 300 -19.37 -7.85 -1.29
N LEU A 301 -18.91 -9.02 -0.83
CA LEU A 301 -17.81 -9.77 -1.46
C LEU A 301 -18.11 -10.11 -2.92
N ALA A 302 -19.36 -10.50 -3.23
CA ALA A 302 -19.77 -10.76 -4.61
C ALA A 302 -19.71 -9.51 -5.51
N SER A 303 -19.98 -8.33 -4.96
CA SER A 303 -19.92 -7.06 -5.70
C SER A 303 -18.50 -6.62 -6.06
N LEU A 304 -17.47 -7.22 -5.45
CA LEU A 304 -16.06 -6.93 -5.73
C LEU A 304 -15.52 -7.65 -6.97
N ALA A 305 -16.25 -8.63 -7.49
CA ALA A 305 -15.82 -9.45 -8.61
C ALA A 305 -15.97 -8.74 -9.97
N ASN A 306 -14.93 -8.85 -10.79
CA ASN A 306 -14.90 -8.27 -12.13
C ASN A 306 -15.07 -9.36 -13.21
N ALA A 307 -15.52 -8.96 -14.40
CA ALA A 307 -15.68 -9.85 -15.54
C ALA A 307 -14.39 -10.54 -16.02
N ASP A 308 -13.22 -10.01 -15.63
CA ASP A 308 -11.92 -10.56 -15.99
C ASP A 308 -11.53 -11.78 -15.12
N GLY A 309 -12.31 -12.08 -14.09
CA GLY A 309 -12.12 -13.20 -13.17
C GLY A 309 -11.46 -12.82 -11.84
N GLY A 310 -10.89 -11.61 -11.71
CA GLY A 310 -10.31 -11.13 -10.46
C GLY A 310 -11.29 -10.32 -9.61
N PHE A 311 -10.82 -9.88 -8.44
CA PHE A 311 -11.57 -9.01 -7.53
C PHE A 311 -10.80 -7.71 -7.29
N GLY A 312 -11.53 -6.60 -7.15
CA GLY A 312 -11.01 -5.31 -6.72
C GLY A 312 -11.14 -5.10 -5.21
N ASN A 313 -10.39 -4.14 -4.65
CA ASN A 313 -10.49 -3.79 -3.22
C ASN A 313 -11.88 -3.28 -2.83
N ARG A 314 -12.54 -2.60 -3.77
CA ARG A 314 -13.87 -2.00 -3.65
C ARG A 314 -14.69 -2.26 -4.92
N PRO A 315 -16.02 -2.18 -4.85
CA PRO A 315 -16.87 -2.38 -6.02
C PRO A 315 -16.47 -1.43 -7.16
N GLY A 316 -16.29 -1.97 -8.36
CA GLY A 316 -15.88 -1.21 -9.56
C GLY A 316 -14.40 -0.85 -9.66
N TRP A 317 -13.56 -1.20 -8.68
CA TRP A 317 -12.10 -1.04 -8.78
C TRP A 317 -11.47 -2.15 -9.62
N LEU A 318 -10.27 -1.88 -10.16
CA LEU A 318 -9.53 -2.85 -10.96
C LEU A 318 -9.20 -4.10 -10.14
N SER A 319 -9.26 -5.26 -10.81
CA SER A 319 -8.80 -6.51 -10.24
C SER A 319 -7.32 -6.42 -9.88
N ASN A 320 -6.96 -6.93 -8.69
CA ASN A 320 -5.58 -7.09 -8.29
C ASN A 320 -5.40 -8.39 -7.46
N PRO A 321 -4.19 -8.96 -7.43
CA PRO A 321 -3.96 -10.26 -6.80
C PRO A 321 -4.26 -10.28 -5.30
N MET A 322 -3.92 -9.21 -4.57
CA MET A 322 -4.18 -9.13 -3.13
C MET A 322 -5.69 -9.12 -2.83
N ALA A 323 -6.46 -8.25 -3.48
CA ALA A 323 -7.90 -8.22 -3.31
C ALA A 323 -8.60 -9.51 -3.77
N THR A 324 -8.07 -10.17 -4.80
CA THR A 324 -8.53 -11.49 -5.24
C THR A 324 -8.32 -12.52 -4.13
N TYR A 325 -7.11 -12.61 -3.57
CA TYR A 325 -6.83 -13.49 -2.44
C TYR A 325 -7.72 -13.18 -1.23
N ASP A 326 -7.82 -11.91 -0.85
CA ASP A 326 -8.60 -11.49 0.32
C ASP A 326 -10.09 -11.82 0.17
N ALA A 327 -10.67 -11.65 -1.02
CA ALA A 327 -12.05 -12.01 -1.31
C ALA A 327 -12.26 -13.54 -1.22
N LEU A 328 -11.34 -14.34 -1.76
CA LEU A 328 -11.45 -15.80 -1.68
C LEU A 328 -11.31 -16.31 -0.25
N ASP A 329 -10.35 -15.78 0.50
CA ASP A 329 -10.13 -16.15 1.90
C ASP A 329 -11.33 -15.73 2.77
N ALA A 330 -11.97 -14.60 2.45
CA ALA A 330 -13.21 -14.18 3.09
C ALA A 330 -14.40 -15.12 2.74
N PHE A 331 -14.53 -15.55 1.48
CA PHE A 331 -15.54 -16.54 1.10
C PHE A 331 -15.31 -17.90 1.78
N ASP A 332 -14.05 -18.37 1.86
CA ASP A 332 -13.69 -19.60 2.57
C ASP A 332 -13.94 -19.50 4.07
N THR A 333 -13.61 -18.35 4.66
CA THR A 333 -13.86 -18.06 6.07
C THR A 333 -15.35 -18.14 6.39
N LEU A 334 -16.19 -17.70 5.47
CA LEU A 334 -17.64 -17.87 5.56
C LEU A 334 -18.10 -19.27 5.14
N GLY A 335 -17.30 -20.14 4.55
CA GLY A 335 -17.76 -21.45 4.04
C GLY A 335 -18.67 -21.31 2.81
N ALA A 336 -18.47 -20.27 2.01
CA ALA A 336 -19.22 -19.96 0.79
C ALA A 336 -18.39 -20.09 -0.48
N LEU A 337 -17.17 -20.65 -0.39
CA LEU A 337 -16.25 -20.79 -1.52
C LEU A 337 -16.79 -21.75 -2.62
N GLU A 338 -17.61 -22.74 -2.27
CA GLU A 338 -18.17 -23.68 -3.27
C GLU A 338 -19.14 -23.00 -4.24
N ALA A 339 -19.99 -22.10 -3.73
CA ALA A 339 -21.02 -21.45 -4.52
C ALA A 339 -21.12 -19.95 -4.14
N PRO A 340 -20.09 -19.15 -4.46
CA PRO A 340 -20.09 -17.76 -4.12
C PRO A 340 -21.14 -17.04 -5.00
N PRO A 341 -21.92 -16.08 -4.46
CA PRO A 341 -23.05 -15.47 -5.15
C PRO A 341 -22.63 -14.41 -6.18
N VAL A 342 -21.54 -14.65 -6.89
CA VAL A 342 -20.85 -13.66 -7.72
C VAL A 342 -21.66 -13.32 -8.97
N SER A 343 -22.18 -12.09 -9.03
CA SER A 343 -22.65 -11.48 -10.26
C SER A 343 -21.50 -10.70 -10.90
N ARG A 344 -21.00 -11.15 -12.05
CA ARG A 344 -19.86 -10.51 -12.73
C ARG A 344 -20.24 -9.09 -13.14
N GLN A 345 -19.56 -8.09 -12.56
CA GLN A 345 -19.68 -6.72 -13.07
C GLN A 345 -19.12 -6.67 -14.49
N ALA A 346 -19.82 -5.97 -15.39
CA ALA A 346 -19.38 -5.80 -16.76
C ALA A 346 -17.97 -5.20 -16.77
N ARG A 347 -17.08 -5.78 -17.60
CA ARG A 347 -15.73 -5.24 -17.79
C ARG A 347 -15.87 -3.76 -18.15
N ARG A 348 -15.25 -2.87 -17.37
CA ARG A 348 -15.19 -1.45 -17.75
C ARG A 348 -14.55 -1.38 -19.14
N PRO A 349 -15.23 -0.82 -20.16
CA PRO A 349 -14.64 -0.68 -21.48
C PRO A 349 -13.31 0.08 -21.36
N ARG A 350 -12.31 -0.26 -22.19
CA ARG A 350 -11.10 0.58 -22.27
C ARG A 350 -11.59 2.00 -22.60
N SER A 351 -11.37 2.95 -21.69
CA SER A 351 -11.68 4.34 -21.99
C SER A 351 -10.76 4.76 -23.13
N ALA A 352 -11.32 5.13 -24.28
CA ALA A 352 -10.52 5.68 -25.35
C ALA A 352 -9.91 7.00 -24.86
N LEU A 353 -8.57 7.06 -24.82
CA LEU A 353 -7.87 8.32 -24.56
C LEU A 353 -8.20 9.30 -25.69
N PRO A 354 -8.41 10.60 -25.39
CA PRO A 354 -8.59 11.61 -26.43
C PRO A 354 -7.41 11.59 -27.42
N ALA A 355 -7.72 11.61 -28.71
CA ALA A 355 -6.72 11.45 -29.77
C ALA A 355 -5.77 12.65 -29.93
N ASP A 356 -6.14 13.80 -29.37
CA ASP A 356 -5.41 15.06 -29.41
C ASP A 356 -4.43 15.26 -28.24
N LEU A 357 -4.29 14.26 -27.36
CA LEU A 357 -3.31 14.29 -26.28
C LEU A 357 -1.87 14.21 -26.80
N GLN A 358 -0.95 14.82 -26.06
CA GLN A 358 0.49 14.77 -26.27
C GLN A 358 1.18 14.37 -24.96
N VAL A 359 2.40 13.85 -25.07
CA VAL A 359 3.20 13.46 -23.90
C VAL A 359 4.10 14.62 -23.49
N PHE A 360 3.93 15.07 -22.25
CA PHE A 360 4.78 16.07 -21.61
C PHE A 360 5.46 15.47 -20.39
N THR A 361 6.41 16.22 -19.85
CA THR A 361 7.30 15.79 -18.76
C THR A 361 7.25 16.81 -17.63
N ILE A 362 7.27 16.31 -16.41
CA ILE A 362 7.31 17.11 -15.19
C ILE A 362 8.36 16.51 -14.27
N GLN A 363 9.10 17.38 -13.59
CA GLN A 363 9.87 17.00 -12.42
C GLN A 363 9.27 17.60 -11.16
N VAL A 364 9.12 16.74 -10.16
CA VAL A 364 8.54 17.05 -8.86
C VAL A 364 9.65 16.98 -7.82
N GLU A 365 9.72 18.01 -6.99
CA GLU A 365 10.81 18.20 -6.02
C GLU A 365 12.22 18.15 -6.65
N ALA A 366 12.35 18.73 -7.84
CA ALA A 366 13.64 19.00 -8.44
C ALA A 366 14.34 20.16 -7.73
N HIS A 367 15.61 20.41 -8.06
CA HIS A 367 16.37 21.48 -7.42
C HIS A 367 15.69 22.84 -7.50
N GLY A 368 15.65 23.52 -6.34
CA GLY A 368 15.15 24.88 -6.17
C GLY A 368 16.16 25.86 -5.58
N GLU A 369 17.43 25.46 -5.53
CA GLU A 369 18.56 26.26 -5.06
C GLU A 369 19.70 26.26 -6.11
N GLY A 370 20.74 27.05 -5.86
CA GLY A 370 21.88 27.18 -6.77
C GLY A 370 21.58 28.07 -7.96
N SER A 371 22.19 27.80 -9.11
CA SER A 371 22.03 28.59 -10.34
C SER A 371 20.68 28.37 -11.04
N PRO A 372 19.79 29.38 -11.12
CA PRO A 372 18.55 29.27 -11.91
C PRO A 372 18.83 29.03 -13.40
N THR A 373 19.92 29.60 -13.94
CA THR A 373 20.34 29.42 -15.33
C THR A 373 20.59 27.95 -15.67
N GLU A 374 21.21 27.20 -14.75
CA GLU A 374 21.46 25.78 -14.95
C GLU A 374 20.18 24.95 -14.93
N ALA A 375 19.25 25.26 -14.02
CA ALA A 375 17.95 24.61 -13.98
C ALA A 375 17.18 24.82 -15.28
N VAL A 376 17.17 26.05 -15.82
CA VAL A 376 16.56 26.37 -17.14
C VAL A 376 17.25 25.61 -18.27
N ALA A 377 18.59 25.57 -18.28
CA ALA A 377 19.34 24.86 -19.30
C ALA A 377 19.05 23.34 -19.25
N LEU A 378 18.99 22.74 -18.06
CA LEU A 378 18.61 21.35 -17.86
C LEU A 378 17.19 21.11 -18.36
N ALA A 379 16.24 21.98 -18.00
CA ALA A 379 14.86 21.86 -18.45
C ALA A 379 14.75 21.89 -19.98
N GLN A 380 15.41 22.85 -20.63
CA GLN A 380 15.43 22.95 -22.09
C GLN A 380 16.00 21.68 -22.74
N ARG A 381 17.16 21.23 -22.27
CA ARG A 381 17.93 20.14 -22.89
C ARG A 381 17.30 18.77 -22.64
N LEU A 382 16.60 18.59 -21.53
CA LEU A 382 15.85 17.38 -21.19
C LEU A 382 14.38 17.44 -21.57
N LYS A 383 13.95 18.54 -22.23
CA LYS A 383 12.55 18.84 -22.57
C LYS A 383 11.64 18.64 -21.36
N ILE A 384 11.97 19.25 -20.22
CA ILE A 384 11.14 19.30 -19.02
C ILE A 384 10.22 20.50 -19.15
N HIS A 385 8.91 20.26 -19.06
CA HIS A 385 7.94 21.31 -19.30
C HIS A 385 7.44 21.95 -18.00
N LEU A 386 7.40 21.19 -16.91
CA LEU A 386 7.05 21.69 -15.58
C LEU A 386 8.17 21.32 -14.59
N TRP A 387 8.67 22.31 -13.85
CA TRP A 387 9.77 22.14 -12.90
C TRP A 387 9.32 22.54 -11.49
N GLY A 388 9.11 21.53 -10.64
CA GLY A 388 8.77 21.73 -9.23
C GLY A 388 10.04 21.99 -8.44
N ALA A 389 10.27 23.24 -8.08
CA ALA A 389 11.48 23.67 -7.39
C ALA A 389 11.34 23.47 -5.88
N LYS A 390 12.07 22.48 -5.37
CA LYS A 390 12.01 22.06 -3.97
C LYS A 390 12.51 23.14 -3.02
N ASN A 391 11.67 23.50 -2.05
CA ASN A 391 12.00 24.42 -0.96
C ASN A 391 12.67 25.72 -1.42
N SER A 392 12.30 26.18 -2.62
CA SER A 392 12.93 27.33 -3.28
C SER A 392 12.47 28.65 -2.69
N SER A 393 13.37 29.64 -2.69
CA SER A 393 12.96 31.01 -2.37
C SER A 393 12.10 31.61 -3.49
N PRO A 394 11.13 32.50 -3.19
CA PRO A 394 10.36 33.19 -4.23
C PRO A 394 11.23 33.95 -5.24
N ALA A 395 12.35 34.51 -4.79
CA ALA A 395 13.30 35.21 -5.66
C ALA A 395 14.01 34.26 -6.64
N TRP A 396 14.34 33.04 -6.20
CA TRP A 396 14.94 32.02 -7.06
C TRP A 396 13.95 31.57 -8.14
N LEU A 397 12.71 31.27 -7.76
CA LEU A 397 11.62 30.90 -8.69
C LEU A 397 11.37 31.99 -9.73
N ALA A 398 11.24 33.24 -9.30
CA ALA A 398 11.03 34.37 -10.18
C ALA A 398 12.20 34.53 -11.17
N ARG A 399 13.44 34.38 -10.69
CA ARG A 399 14.63 34.47 -11.54
C ARG A 399 14.73 33.33 -12.55
N ALA A 400 14.41 32.10 -12.13
CA ALA A 400 14.38 30.94 -13.02
C ALA A 400 13.36 31.14 -14.16
N GLN A 401 12.14 31.59 -13.82
CA GLN A 401 11.11 31.87 -14.81
C GLN A 401 11.51 33.02 -15.74
N GLU A 402 12.08 34.10 -15.23
CA GLU A 402 12.56 35.23 -16.06
C GLU A 402 13.59 34.77 -17.10
N ILE A 403 14.54 33.92 -16.70
CA ILE A 403 15.56 33.37 -17.62
C ILE A 403 14.91 32.45 -18.66
N ALA A 404 13.94 31.62 -18.27
CA ALA A 404 13.20 30.77 -19.20
C ALA A 404 12.45 31.62 -20.23
N ASP A 405 11.76 32.67 -19.79
CA ASP A 405 10.98 33.56 -20.66
C ASP A 405 11.90 34.32 -21.64
N GLN A 406 13.01 34.88 -21.15
CA GLN A 406 14.02 35.57 -21.99
C GLN A 406 14.65 34.62 -23.01
N GLY A 407 14.90 33.38 -22.62
CA GLY A 407 15.46 32.33 -23.48
C GLY A 407 14.43 31.61 -24.35
N GLN A 408 13.14 31.95 -24.24
CA GLN A 408 12.02 31.25 -24.89
C GLN A 408 12.04 29.73 -24.62
N VAL A 409 12.44 29.32 -23.42
CA VAL A 409 12.47 27.93 -23.00
C VAL A 409 11.07 27.55 -22.52
N PRO A 410 10.43 26.50 -23.07
CA PRO A 410 9.06 26.12 -22.75
C PRO A 410 8.99 25.34 -21.42
N VAL A 411 9.40 25.98 -20.32
CA VAL A 411 9.32 25.44 -18.96
C VAL A 411 8.59 26.42 -18.05
N THR A 412 7.72 25.89 -17.19
CA THR A 412 7.11 26.63 -16.09
C THR A 412 7.66 26.11 -14.76
N PHE A 413 8.22 27.02 -13.97
CA PHE A 413 8.67 26.74 -12.61
C PHE A 413 7.52 26.90 -11.62
N PHE A 414 7.42 25.99 -10.64
CA PHE A 414 6.37 26.00 -9.64
C PHE A 414 6.91 25.56 -8.26
N VAL A 415 6.16 25.84 -7.20
CA VAL A 415 6.53 25.48 -5.82
C VAL A 415 6.37 23.99 -5.62
N ALA A 416 7.38 23.31 -5.08
CA ALA A 416 7.30 21.89 -4.70
C ALA A 416 7.92 21.68 -3.31
N ASN A 417 7.32 22.26 -2.27
CA ASN A 417 7.95 22.29 -0.95
C ASN A 417 7.72 20.99 -0.18
N GLU A 418 8.77 20.54 0.48
CA GLU A 418 8.70 19.54 1.52
C GLU A 418 8.71 20.27 2.87
N GLU A 419 7.53 20.40 3.48
CA GLU A 419 7.36 21.14 4.72
C GLU A 419 7.75 20.27 5.94
N TYR A 420 9.06 20.04 6.10
CA TYR A 420 9.64 19.27 7.20
C TYR A 420 9.13 19.73 8.58
N ASN A 421 9.05 18.79 9.53
CA ASN A 421 8.56 19.02 10.89
C ASN A 421 7.09 19.50 10.97
N THR A 422 6.30 19.24 9.93
CA THR A 422 4.84 19.26 10.02
C THR A 422 4.39 17.93 10.62
N TRP A 423 3.89 17.96 11.86
CA TRP A 423 3.52 16.76 12.61
C TRP A 423 1.99 16.58 12.63
N VAL A 424 1.52 15.48 12.07
CA VAL A 424 0.10 15.11 12.03
C VAL A 424 -0.15 13.92 12.93
N ASP A 425 -1.03 14.09 13.90
CA ASP A 425 -1.51 13.03 14.77
C ASP A 425 -2.78 12.37 14.21
N VAL A 426 -2.76 11.04 14.16
CA VAL A 426 -3.92 10.21 13.86
C VAL A 426 -4.14 9.28 15.05
N PRO A 427 -5.26 9.42 15.79
CA PRO A 427 -5.53 8.64 16.99
C PRO A 427 -5.34 7.13 16.76
N GLY A 428 -4.58 6.47 17.62
CA GLY A 428 -4.31 5.03 17.52
C GLY A 428 -3.21 4.63 16.55
N MET A 429 -2.88 5.49 15.59
CA MET A 429 -1.86 5.24 14.57
C MET A 429 -0.51 5.87 14.91
N GLY A 430 -0.50 7.05 15.52
CA GLY A 430 0.69 7.78 15.99
C GLY A 430 0.80 9.18 15.40
N THR A 431 1.95 9.83 15.62
CA THR A 431 2.19 11.21 15.18
C THR A 431 3.31 11.24 14.14
N TYR A 432 2.95 11.47 12.87
CA TYR A 432 3.85 11.31 11.72
C TYR A 432 4.20 12.65 11.05
N SER A 433 5.41 12.72 10.49
CA SER A 433 5.87 13.78 9.60
C SER A 433 5.77 13.33 8.12
N HIS A 434 6.36 14.09 7.17
CA HIS A 434 6.35 13.78 5.72
C HIS A 434 4.94 13.56 5.16
N THR A 435 3.97 14.31 5.69
CA THR A 435 2.57 14.34 5.26
C THR A 435 2.26 15.61 4.44
N SER A 436 3.26 16.46 4.21
CA SER A 436 3.08 17.84 3.73
C SER A 436 4.05 18.19 2.59
N ASP A 437 4.14 17.29 1.64
CA ASP A 437 4.78 17.49 0.34
C ASP A 437 3.76 18.19 -0.57
N ILE A 438 3.96 19.49 -0.75
CA ILE A 438 3.00 20.36 -1.43
C ILE A 438 3.53 20.78 -2.79
N ILE A 439 2.63 20.85 -3.78
CA ILE A 439 2.90 21.50 -5.05
C ILE A 439 1.92 22.65 -5.29
N ALA A 440 2.38 23.76 -5.85
CA ALA A 440 1.52 24.90 -6.17
C ALA A 440 2.11 25.80 -7.26
N PRO A 441 1.28 26.58 -7.99
CA PRO A 441 1.77 27.63 -8.88
C PRO A 441 2.70 28.60 -8.16
N ALA A 442 3.73 29.11 -8.84
CA ALA A 442 4.79 29.93 -8.22
C ALA A 442 4.29 31.16 -7.43
N ALA A 443 3.21 31.79 -7.90
CA ALA A 443 2.65 33.01 -7.31
C ALA A 443 1.39 32.76 -6.45
N ALA A 444 1.04 31.50 -6.19
CA ALA A 444 -0.17 31.17 -5.44
C ALA A 444 -0.02 31.53 -3.95
N ASP A 445 -1.04 32.19 -3.38
CA ASP A 445 -1.21 32.20 -1.94
C ASP A 445 -1.78 30.85 -1.50
N ILE A 446 -0.93 30.08 -0.86
CA ILE A 446 -1.24 28.75 -0.35
C ILE A 446 -1.40 28.74 1.17
N GLY A 447 -1.45 29.90 1.83
CA GLY A 447 -1.47 30.02 3.28
C GLY A 447 -0.15 29.65 3.96
N PRO A 448 -0.07 29.80 5.29
CA PRO A 448 1.15 29.55 6.06
C PRO A 448 1.50 28.06 6.13
N SER A 449 2.79 27.73 6.07
CA SER A 449 3.29 26.39 6.35
C SER A 449 3.05 26.01 7.81
N LEU A 450 2.76 24.72 8.07
CA LEU A 450 2.65 24.18 9.42
C LEU A 450 3.98 23.63 9.98
N ALA A 451 5.06 23.73 9.22
CA ALA A 451 6.39 23.32 9.65
C ALA A 451 6.78 23.97 10.98
N ASN A 452 7.19 23.14 11.94
CA ASN A 452 7.60 23.58 13.29
C ASN A 452 6.49 24.30 14.10
N GLN A 453 5.22 24.18 13.73
CA GLN A 453 4.09 24.80 14.47
C GLN A 453 3.45 23.87 15.53
N GLY A 454 4.13 22.79 15.91
CA GLY A 454 3.62 21.79 16.84
C GLY A 454 2.92 20.62 16.14
N VAL A 455 2.06 19.92 16.88
CA VAL A 455 1.29 18.78 16.38
C VAL A 455 -0.13 19.24 16.06
N VAL A 456 -0.66 18.80 14.93
CA VAL A 456 -2.05 19.02 14.52
C VAL A 456 -2.74 17.68 14.31
N SER A 457 -4.05 17.61 14.57
CA SER A 457 -4.84 16.46 14.12
C SER A 457 -5.02 16.48 12.60
N TRP A 458 -5.37 15.35 11.99
CA TRP A 458 -5.69 15.33 10.56
C TRP A 458 -6.79 16.34 10.13
N PRO A 459 -7.93 16.49 10.85
CA PRO A 459 -8.90 17.55 10.55
C PRO A 459 -8.31 18.97 10.58
N GLN A 460 -7.45 19.27 11.57
CA GLN A 460 -6.77 20.56 11.67
C GLN A 460 -5.74 20.75 10.55
N PHE A 461 -5.03 19.70 10.14
CA PHE A 461 -4.12 19.74 8.99
C PHE A 461 -4.90 20.07 7.71
N ARG A 462 -6.07 19.44 7.52
CA ARG A 462 -6.94 19.75 6.38
C ARG A 462 -7.34 21.23 6.36
N GLU A 463 -7.92 21.71 7.45
CA GLU A 463 -8.40 23.10 7.56
C GLU A 463 -7.27 24.13 7.41
N ARG A 464 -6.13 23.91 8.10
CA ARG A 464 -5.07 24.92 8.22
C ARG A 464 -4.04 24.86 7.10
N ARG A 465 -3.88 23.71 6.44
CA ARG A 465 -2.88 23.51 5.38
C ARG A 465 -3.49 23.15 4.04
N LEU A 466 -4.31 22.08 3.98
CA LEU A 466 -4.83 21.58 2.71
C LEU A 466 -5.83 22.55 2.06
N ASP A 467 -6.75 23.12 2.84
CA ASP A 467 -7.77 24.04 2.33
C ASP A 467 -7.17 25.30 1.67
N PRO A 468 -6.26 26.06 2.32
CA PRO A 468 -5.63 27.20 1.66
C PRO A 468 -4.75 26.77 0.47
N LEU A 469 -4.06 25.62 0.55
CA LEU A 469 -3.31 25.06 -0.57
C LEU A 469 -4.20 24.80 -1.79
N GLN A 470 -5.36 24.17 -1.59
CA GLN A 470 -6.32 23.89 -2.66
C GLN A 470 -6.94 25.17 -3.24
N LYS A 471 -7.25 26.16 -2.40
CA LYS A 471 -7.72 27.49 -2.84
C LYS A 471 -6.69 28.21 -3.71
N GLY A 472 -5.40 28.06 -3.38
CA GLY A 472 -4.28 28.54 -4.19
C GLY A 472 -4.01 27.69 -5.46
N GLY A 473 -4.83 26.67 -5.75
CA GLY A 473 -4.63 25.80 -6.91
C GLY A 473 -3.52 24.75 -6.73
N GLY A 474 -3.00 24.58 -5.52
CA GLY A 474 -2.01 23.57 -5.16
C GLY A 474 -2.60 22.22 -4.77
N ARG A 475 -1.73 21.23 -4.58
CA ARG A 475 -2.07 19.83 -4.25
C ARG A 475 -1.06 19.22 -3.29
N LEU A 476 -1.47 18.17 -2.57
CA LEU A 476 -0.56 17.31 -1.81
C LEU A 476 -0.10 16.13 -2.65
N LEU A 477 1.14 15.69 -2.42
CA LEU A 477 1.70 14.47 -2.98
C LEU A 477 2.06 13.52 -1.84
N TRP A 478 1.70 12.25 -1.97
CA TRP A 478 2.09 11.27 -0.97
C TRP A 478 3.52 10.84 -1.26
N GLN A 479 4.45 11.14 -0.37
CA GLN A 479 5.86 10.82 -0.55
C GLN A 479 6.18 9.39 -0.08
N PHE A 480 5.92 9.08 1.20
CA PHE A 480 6.39 7.84 1.82
C PHE A 480 5.68 7.54 3.15
N GLY A 481 5.45 6.26 3.45
CA GLY A 481 5.00 5.82 4.78
C GLY A 481 4.70 4.33 4.87
N GLU A 482 5.57 3.59 5.57
CA GLU A 482 5.55 2.11 5.62
C GLU A 482 4.40 1.54 6.45
N ASN A 483 3.74 2.38 7.25
CA ASN A 483 2.58 2.00 8.04
C ASN A 483 1.35 1.94 7.13
N GLU A 484 1.13 0.79 6.51
CA GLU A 484 0.02 0.54 5.59
C GLU A 484 -1.34 0.97 6.17
N GLU A 485 -1.61 0.64 7.42
CA GLU A 485 -2.86 0.99 8.10
C GLU A 485 -3.07 2.51 8.16
N LEU A 486 -2.03 3.30 8.42
CA LEU A 486 -2.09 4.77 8.46
C LEU A 486 -2.21 5.34 7.05
N THR A 487 -1.37 4.86 6.14
CA THR A 487 -1.35 5.33 4.74
C THR A 487 -2.71 5.10 4.08
N ARG A 488 -3.39 3.99 4.42
CA ARG A 488 -4.77 3.76 3.99
C ARG A 488 -5.72 4.85 4.44
N ILE A 489 -5.69 5.21 5.72
CA ILE A 489 -6.55 6.28 6.27
C ILE A 489 -6.37 7.60 5.51
N PHE A 490 -5.13 8.02 5.24
CA PHE A 490 -4.85 9.26 4.52
C PHE A 490 -5.28 9.23 3.05
N LEU A 491 -4.94 8.16 2.33
CA LEU A 491 -5.24 8.06 0.89
C LEU A 491 -6.72 7.83 0.63
N ASP A 492 -7.41 7.06 1.48
CA ASP A 492 -8.85 6.87 1.39
C ASP A 492 -9.63 8.12 1.74
N ASP A 493 -9.19 8.87 2.76
CA ASP A 493 -9.73 10.20 3.03
C ASP A 493 -9.57 11.14 1.83
N SER A 494 -8.41 11.09 1.18
CA SER A 494 -8.10 11.91 0.01
C SER A 494 -9.01 11.56 -1.19
N LEU A 495 -9.34 10.28 -1.38
CA LEU A 495 -10.30 9.85 -2.40
C LEU A 495 -11.73 10.33 -2.11
N GLN A 496 -12.14 10.38 -0.84
CA GLN A 496 -13.49 10.81 -0.46
C GLN A 496 -13.68 12.33 -0.49
N ARG A 497 -12.67 13.08 -0.02
CA ARG A 497 -12.80 14.52 0.30
C ARG A 497 -11.81 15.40 -0.44
N GLY A 498 -10.99 14.83 -1.33
CA GLY A 498 -9.83 15.50 -1.92
C GLY A 498 -8.68 15.61 -0.91
N GLY A 499 -7.44 15.56 -1.39
CA GLY A 499 -6.24 15.54 -0.55
C GLY A 499 -4.99 15.26 -1.37
N PHE A 500 -4.30 14.18 -1.03
CA PHE A 500 -3.21 13.64 -1.84
C PHE A 500 -3.71 13.32 -3.26
N THR A 501 -3.07 13.91 -4.28
CA THR A 501 -3.48 13.77 -5.68
C THR A 501 -2.60 12.83 -6.48
N ALA A 502 -1.45 12.43 -5.93
CA ALA A 502 -0.53 11.48 -6.54
C ALA A 502 0.28 10.78 -5.45
N ILE A 503 0.85 9.63 -5.79
CA ILE A 503 1.70 8.80 -4.93
C ILE A 503 3.09 8.71 -5.58
N SER A 504 4.12 9.05 -4.81
CA SER A 504 5.51 8.85 -5.19
C SER A 504 5.84 7.36 -5.28
N THR A 505 6.47 6.96 -6.38
CA THR A 505 6.99 5.60 -6.57
C THR A 505 8.50 5.62 -6.76
N PHE A 506 9.00 6.24 -7.83
CA PHE A 506 10.44 6.34 -8.06
C PHE A 506 11.02 7.53 -7.32
N HIS A 507 12.05 7.26 -6.51
CA HIS A 507 12.65 8.23 -5.60
C HIS A 507 14.19 8.13 -5.60
N PHE A 508 14.88 9.17 -5.12
CA PHE A 508 16.36 9.16 -5.02
C PHE A 508 16.83 8.14 -3.99
N GLY A 509 16.18 8.14 -2.81
CA GLY A 509 16.59 7.34 -1.66
C GLY A 509 16.10 5.90 -1.76
N ASN A 510 14.86 5.69 -2.16
CA ASN A 510 14.29 4.36 -2.40
C ASN A 510 14.04 4.19 -3.90
N PRO A 511 14.67 3.20 -4.56
CA PRO A 511 14.51 3.05 -5.99
C PRO A 511 13.07 2.95 -6.49
N ASP A 512 12.20 2.32 -5.72
CA ASP A 512 10.81 2.09 -6.05
C ASP A 512 10.00 1.82 -4.77
N PHE A 513 9.26 2.85 -4.30
CA PHE A 513 8.34 2.72 -3.19
C PHE A 513 7.20 1.74 -3.49
N ALA A 514 6.76 1.58 -4.74
CA ALA A 514 5.71 0.59 -5.06
C ALA A 514 6.20 -0.86 -4.92
N ASN A 515 7.52 -1.07 -4.86
CA ASN A 515 8.15 -2.35 -4.53
C ASN A 515 8.31 -2.53 -3.02
N SER A 516 8.80 -1.52 -2.27
CA SER A 516 8.94 -1.65 -0.80
C SER A 516 7.62 -1.55 -0.04
N GLU A 517 6.66 -0.80 -0.57
CA GLU A 517 5.32 -0.52 -0.03
C GLU A 517 4.27 -1.06 -1.01
N ALA A 518 4.35 -2.36 -1.30
CA ALA A 518 3.52 -3.06 -2.27
C ALA A 518 2.01 -2.78 -2.17
N PHE A 519 1.52 -2.44 -0.97
CA PHE A 519 0.12 -2.07 -0.74
C PHE A 519 -0.32 -0.82 -1.51
N LEU A 520 0.60 0.09 -1.91
CA LEU A 520 0.28 1.27 -2.71
C LEU A 520 -0.37 0.90 -4.05
N ASN A 521 -0.06 -0.28 -4.61
CA ASN A 521 -0.64 -0.78 -5.86
C ASN A 521 -2.17 -0.98 -5.81
N GLN A 522 -2.79 -1.00 -4.62
CA GLN A 522 -4.25 -1.02 -4.54
C GLN A 522 -4.91 0.28 -5.01
N TYR A 523 -4.19 1.41 -4.92
CA TYR A 523 -4.65 2.71 -5.39
C TYR A 523 -4.40 2.91 -6.88
N ARG A 524 -3.82 1.91 -7.55
CA ARG A 524 -3.64 1.92 -8.99
C ARG A 524 -4.98 2.12 -9.68
N GLY A 525 -5.02 3.08 -10.61
CA GLY A 525 -6.25 3.48 -11.30
C GLY A 525 -7.10 4.49 -10.51
N GLN A 526 -6.83 4.70 -9.22
CA GLN A 526 -7.54 5.65 -8.36
C GLN A 526 -6.71 6.91 -8.08
N ILE A 527 -5.44 6.74 -7.71
CA ILE A 527 -4.48 7.82 -7.49
C ILE A 527 -3.28 7.60 -8.43
N PRO A 528 -2.88 8.61 -9.23
CA PRO A 528 -1.74 8.51 -10.13
C PRO A 528 -0.41 8.26 -9.43
N PHE A 529 0.45 7.46 -10.06
CA PHE A 529 1.84 7.26 -9.64
C PHE A 529 2.78 8.24 -10.33
N ILE A 530 3.70 8.82 -9.56
CA ILE A 530 4.68 9.80 -10.02
C ILE A 530 6.10 9.39 -9.61
N ALA A 531 7.06 9.87 -10.38
CA ALA A 531 8.45 9.91 -9.97
C ALA A 531 8.71 11.28 -9.28
N LEU A 532 9.31 11.24 -8.08
CA LEU A 532 9.57 12.41 -7.24
C LEU A 532 11.04 12.42 -6.87
N GLN A 533 11.74 13.52 -7.18
CA GLN A 533 13.20 13.56 -7.07
C GLN A 533 13.70 13.72 -5.64
N ASP A 534 12.98 14.48 -4.81
CA ASP A 534 13.41 14.85 -3.46
C ASP A 534 14.87 15.35 -3.46
N ALA A 535 15.08 16.42 -4.22
CA ALA A 535 16.41 16.96 -4.47
C ALA A 535 17.00 17.61 -3.20
N HIS A 536 18.29 17.37 -2.96
CA HIS A 536 19.05 17.98 -1.86
C HIS A 536 20.31 18.69 -2.35
N GLY A 537 20.93 19.51 -1.50
CA GLY A 537 22.19 20.18 -1.82
C GLY A 537 22.01 21.47 -2.64
N SER A 538 23.13 22.19 -2.81
CA SER A 538 23.11 23.60 -3.19
C SER A 538 23.18 23.88 -4.69
N GLU A 539 23.50 22.89 -5.53
CA GLU A 539 23.69 23.12 -6.97
C GLU A 539 22.94 22.10 -7.83
N SER A 540 22.23 22.59 -8.85
CA SER A 540 21.31 21.79 -9.66
C SER A 540 21.98 20.67 -10.45
N TRP A 541 23.25 20.85 -10.84
CA TRP A 541 24.00 19.85 -11.59
C TRP A 541 24.41 18.63 -10.75
N TRP A 542 24.43 18.72 -9.42
CA TRP A 542 24.73 17.57 -8.55
C TRP A 542 23.67 16.47 -8.65
N PHE A 543 22.40 16.82 -8.88
CA PHE A 543 21.34 15.83 -9.13
C PHE A 543 21.00 15.68 -10.61
N ALA A 544 21.86 16.13 -11.53
CA ALA A 544 21.62 15.91 -12.96
C ALA A 544 21.53 14.41 -13.31
N ASP A 545 22.27 13.55 -12.59
CA ASP A 545 22.16 12.09 -12.71
C ASP A 545 20.74 11.60 -12.33
N MET A 546 20.18 12.06 -11.20
CA MET A 546 18.80 11.70 -10.81
C MET A 546 17.76 12.27 -11.78
N THR A 547 17.96 13.51 -12.22
CA THR A 547 17.11 14.18 -13.22
C THR A 547 17.10 13.45 -14.57
N THR A 548 18.17 12.72 -14.87
CA THR A 548 18.26 11.84 -16.04
C THR A 548 18.02 10.37 -15.74
N GLY A 549 17.78 10.00 -14.49
CA GLY A 549 17.48 8.62 -14.12
C GLY A 549 15.97 8.34 -14.11
N PHE A 550 15.18 9.24 -13.53
CA PHE A 550 13.72 9.08 -13.48
C PHE A 550 12.97 10.40 -13.58
N ARG A 551 11.74 10.35 -14.10
CA ARG A 551 10.84 11.50 -14.21
C ARG A 551 9.38 11.07 -14.36
N THR A 552 8.49 12.03 -14.25
CA THR A 552 7.07 11.84 -14.51
C THR A 552 6.71 12.30 -15.92
N LEU A 553 5.93 11.48 -16.62
CA LEU A 553 5.24 11.83 -17.86
C LEU A 553 3.76 12.11 -17.58
N PHE A 554 3.18 13.02 -18.34
CA PHE A 554 1.74 13.29 -18.27
C PHE A 554 1.16 13.54 -19.66
N LEU A 555 -0.09 13.11 -19.85
CA LEU A 555 -0.82 13.36 -21.09
C LEU A 555 -1.69 14.61 -20.95
N ALA A 556 -1.50 15.58 -21.84
CA ALA A 556 -2.33 16.78 -21.91
C ALA A 556 -2.36 17.31 -23.35
N ARG A 557 -3.20 18.31 -23.62
CA ARG A 557 -3.18 19.05 -24.90
C ARG A 557 -2.05 20.08 -24.94
N THR A 558 -1.77 20.69 -23.79
CA THR A 558 -0.75 21.71 -23.58
C THR A 558 -0.02 21.45 -22.28
N PRO A 559 1.29 21.76 -22.17
CA PRO A 559 2.08 21.49 -20.98
C PRO A 559 1.91 22.58 -19.90
N THR A 560 0.68 22.85 -19.48
CA THR A 560 0.38 23.86 -18.46
C THR A 560 0.10 23.23 -17.10
N TRP A 561 0.04 24.06 -16.06
CA TRP A 561 -0.39 23.63 -14.73
C TRP A 561 -1.79 22.98 -14.78
N GLU A 562 -2.72 23.57 -15.52
CA GLU A 562 -4.08 23.05 -15.69
C GLU A 562 -4.09 21.72 -16.44
N GLY A 563 -3.25 21.58 -17.48
CA GLY A 563 -3.07 20.33 -18.20
C GLY A 563 -2.53 19.22 -17.30
N TRP A 564 -1.61 19.55 -16.38
CA TRP A 564 -1.12 18.61 -15.38
C TRP A 564 -2.20 18.22 -14.35
N LEU A 565 -2.97 19.19 -13.85
CA LEU A 565 -4.09 18.91 -12.94
C LEU A 565 -5.19 18.06 -13.62
N GLU A 566 -5.46 18.27 -14.91
CA GLU A 566 -6.35 17.42 -15.71
C GLU A 566 -5.79 15.99 -15.82
N ALA A 567 -4.49 15.85 -16.10
CA ALA A 567 -3.84 14.55 -16.18
C ALA A 567 -3.89 13.79 -14.85
N LEU A 568 -3.64 14.46 -13.72
CA LEU A 568 -3.76 13.87 -12.38
C LEU A 568 -5.19 13.40 -12.10
N LYS A 569 -6.20 14.24 -12.38
CA LYS A 569 -7.61 13.89 -12.17
C LYS A 569 -8.06 12.67 -12.98
N ASN A 570 -7.54 12.52 -14.20
CA ASN A 570 -7.92 11.44 -15.11
C ASN A 570 -6.96 10.23 -15.08
N ASN A 571 -5.94 10.26 -14.21
CA ASN A 571 -4.90 9.24 -14.12
C ASN A 571 -4.14 9.01 -15.44
N TRP A 572 -3.86 10.09 -16.15
CA TRP A 572 -3.08 10.12 -17.40
C TRP A 572 -1.59 10.39 -17.14
N VAL A 573 -1.03 9.67 -16.18
CA VAL A 573 0.32 9.90 -15.64
C VAL A 573 1.11 8.60 -15.69
N VAL A 574 2.41 8.72 -15.96
CA VAL A 574 3.36 7.61 -15.93
C VAL A 574 4.65 8.03 -15.24
N ALA A 575 4.99 7.40 -14.12
CA ALA A 575 6.34 7.47 -13.56
C ALA A 575 7.27 6.60 -14.41
N VAL A 576 8.43 7.12 -14.82
CA VAL A 576 9.40 6.40 -15.66
C VAL A 576 10.79 6.44 -15.04
N ARG A 577 11.46 5.29 -14.97
CA ARG A 577 12.86 5.15 -14.56
C ARG A 577 13.67 4.41 -15.61
N HIS A 578 14.87 4.92 -15.87
CA HIS A 578 15.87 4.33 -16.74
C HIS A 578 17.27 4.79 -16.31
N ASP A 579 17.93 3.99 -15.48
CA ASP A 579 19.27 4.29 -14.96
C ASP A 579 20.01 3.01 -14.55
N ALA A 580 21.18 3.17 -13.92
CA ALA A 580 21.96 2.04 -13.41
C ALA A 580 21.18 1.19 -12.39
N VAL A 581 20.25 1.78 -11.64
CA VAL A 581 19.44 1.07 -10.64
C VAL A 581 18.44 0.15 -11.31
N SER A 582 17.82 0.59 -12.41
CA SER A 582 17.00 -0.28 -13.26
C SER A 582 17.81 -1.18 -14.20
N ARG A 583 19.15 -1.20 -14.08
CA ARG A 583 20.06 -1.86 -15.04
C ARG A 583 19.83 -1.42 -16.49
N PHE A 584 19.42 -0.17 -16.67
CA PHE A 584 19.03 0.41 -17.96
C PHE A 584 17.85 -0.32 -18.63
N GLU A 585 17.04 -1.04 -17.86
CA GLU A 585 15.70 -1.43 -18.26
C GLU A 585 14.75 -0.25 -18.01
N THR A 586 13.70 -0.12 -18.83
CA THR A 586 12.72 0.96 -18.65
C THR A 586 11.59 0.49 -17.76
N TRP A 587 11.50 1.06 -16.56
CA TRP A 587 10.41 0.80 -15.63
C TRP A 587 9.33 1.86 -15.76
N MET A 588 8.06 1.46 -15.69
CA MET A 588 6.91 2.35 -15.82
C MET A 588 5.82 2.00 -14.80
N HIS A 589 5.42 2.98 -13.99
CA HIS A 589 4.23 2.88 -13.14
C HIS A 589 3.15 3.83 -13.64
N SER A 590 1.95 3.31 -13.87
CA SER A 590 0.79 4.10 -14.32
C SER A 590 -0.50 3.55 -13.70
N GLY A 591 -1.57 4.32 -13.78
CA GLY A 591 -2.90 3.88 -13.35
C GLY A 591 -3.61 2.96 -14.34
N SER A 592 -3.17 2.88 -15.60
CA SER A 592 -3.83 2.08 -16.63
C SER A 592 -2.90 1.64 -17.76
N ARG A 593 -3.25 0.54 -18.44
CA ARG A 593 -2.46 0.03 -19.57
C ARG A 593 -2.59 0.92 -20.80
N GLU A 594 -3.75 1.54 -20.99
CA GLU A 594 -4.04 2.48 -22.07
C GLU A 594 -3.07 3.66 -22.09
N VAL A 595 -2.77 4.22 -20.91
CA VAL A 595 -1.83 5.33 -20.76
C VAL A 595 -0.40 4.88 -21.06
N VAL A 596 0.00 3.70 -20.59
CA VAL A 596 1.31 3.11 -20.91
C VAL A 596 1.47 2.87 -22.42
N ASP A 597 0.48 2.26 -23.06
CA ASP A 597 0.50 2.00 -24.50
C ASP A 597 0.60 3.32 -25.29
N PHE A 598 -0.11 4.36 -24.87
CA PHE A 598 -0.07 5.69 -25.50
C PHE A 598 1.32 6.35 -25.39
N VAL A 599 1.92 6.38 -24.19
CA VAL A 599 3.26 6.98 -24.04
C VAL A 599 4.31 6.19 -24.82
N GLN A 600 4.18 4.88 -24.91
CA GLN A 600 5.11 4.04 -25.69
C GLN A 600 5.03 4.33 -27.18
N GLN A 601 3.83 4.55 -27.73
CA GLN A 601 3.64 4.94 -29.13
C GLN A 601 4.28 6.30 -29.46
N GLN A 602 4.38 7.19 -28.47
CA GLN A 602 5.00 8.51 -28.63
C GLN A 602 6.43 8.60 -28.04
N ALA A 603 7.14 7.47 -27.90
CA ALA A 603 8.47 7.43 -27.27
C ALA A 603 9.47 8.44 -27.83
N SER A 604 9.45 8.74 -29.12
CA SER A 604 10.35 9.72 -29.75
C SER A 604 10.18 11.16 -29.22
N ALA A 605 9.01 11.49 -28.67
CA ALA A 605 8.71 12.83 -28.16
C ALA A 605 9.34 13.11 -26.78
N TRP A 606 9.50 12.08 -25.94
CA TRP A 606 9.86 12.25 -24.53
C TRP A 606 11.08 11.43 -24.06
N ARG A 607 11.41 10.31 -24.72
CA ARG A 607 12.51 9.42 -24.31
C ARG A 607 13.85 10.14 -24.38
N TRP A 608 14.66 10.08 -23.32
CA TRP A 608 15.87 10.91 -23.18
C TRP A 608 17.21 10.16 -23.17
N TRP A 609 17.25 8.84 -22.95
CA TRP A 609 18.51 8.11 -22.85
C TRP A 609 19.12 7.72 -24.21
N ASP A 610 18.31 7.58 -25.25
CA ASP A 610 18.75 7.26 -26.62
C ASP A 610 18.13 8.23 -27.64
N ASN A 611 18.14 9.52 -27.31
CA ASN A 611 17.55 10.56 -28.15
C ASN A 611 18.51 11.75 -28.28
N PRO A 612 19.16 11.96 -29.44
CA PRO A 612 20.08 13.07 -29.62
C PRO A 612 19.41 14.45 -29.50
N ALA A 613 18.10 14.54 -29.65
CA ALA A 613 17.33 15.77 -29.45
C ALA A 613 16.95 16.04 -27.97
N ILE A 614 17.19 15.08 -27.07
CA ILE A 614 16.88 15.18 -25.63
C ILE A 614 18.06 14.62 -24.86
N GLN A 615 19.07 15.46 -24.59
CA GLN A 615 20.29 15.03 -23.93
C GLN A 615 20.69 16.01 -22.85
N ARG A 616 21.13 15.50 -21.71
CA ARG A 616 21.70 16.35 -20.66
C ARG A 616 22.92 17.12 -21.18
N PRO A 617 23.16 18.35 -20.69
CA PRO A 617 24.43 19.02 -20.88
C PRO A 617 25.56 18.14 -20.32
N LEU A 618 26.65 17.97 -21.09
CA LEU A 618 27.85 17.24 -20.63
C LEU A 618 28.75 18.10 -19.73
N VAL A 619 28.64 19.42 -19.86
CA VAL A 619 29.42 20.41 -19.11
C VAL A 619 28.49 21.55 -18.73
N SER A 620 28.57 21.99 -17.47
CA SER A 620 28.03 23.27 -17.03
C SER A 620 29.19 24.20 -16.68
N LEU A 621 29.14 25.45 -17.17
CA LEU A 621 30.13 26.48 -16.86
C LEU A 621 29.46 27.53 -15.97
N VAL A 622 29.74 27.47 -14.66
CA VAL A 622 29.28 28.47 -13.71
C VAL A 622 30.33 29.55 -13.54
N ALA A 623 29.99 30.79 -13.88
CA ALA A 623 30.83 31.94 -13.57
C ALA A 623 30.73 32.24 -12.07
N LEU A 624 31.81 31.96 -11.33
CA LEU A 624 31.91 32.31 -9.90
C LEU A 624 32.24 33.80 -9.74
N THR A 625 31.37 34.58 -9.12
CA THR A 625 31.68 35.95 -8.66
C THR A 625 32.15 35.93 -7.19
N PRO A 626 33.35 36.42 -6.83
CA PRO A 626 33.80 36.51 -5.43
C PRO A 626 33.35 37.81 -4.72
N PRO A 627 33.03 37.81 -3.41
CA PRO A 627 32.06 36.97 -2.72
C PRO A 627 30.96 37.80 -2.01
N MET A 628 29.73 37.28 -1.96
CA MET A 628 28.88 37.48 -0.78
C MET A 628 29.56 36.79 0.41
N ARG A 629 29.81 37.53 1.49
CA ARG A 629 30.65 37.09 2.62
C ARG A 629 30.13 35.84 3.35
N SER A 630 31.02 34.86 3.39
CA SER A 630 31.24 33.72 4.31
C SER A 630 30.38 33.52 5.57
N ARG A 631 30.02 32.25 5.78
CA ARG A 631 30.39 31.49 6.99
C ARG A 631 30.84 30.05 6.66
N SER A 632 32.08 29.89 6.24
CA SER A 632 33.01 28.83 6.67
C SER A 632 34.37 29.04 5.99
N ARG A 633 35.46 28.88 6.75
CA ARG A 633 36.84 29.16 6.32
C ARG A 633 37.46 27.93 5.68
N GLY A 634 38.09 28.09 4.51
CA GLY A 634 39.02 27.13 3.89
C GLY A 634 39.56 27.66 2.55
N PRO A 635 40.84 27.44 2.19
CA PRO A 635 41.51 28.20 1.13
C PRO A 635 41.12 27.77 -0.29
N ARG A 636 41.19 28.76 -1.18
CA ARG A 636 40.73 28.79 -2.57
C ARG A 636 41.38 27.74 -3.47
N LYS A 637 40.56 27.01 -4.22
CA LYS A 637 40.89 26.44 -5.54
C LYS A 637 39.71 26.66 -6.47
N ALA A 638 39.91 27.42 -7.55
CA ALA A 638 39.00 27.39 -8.69
C ALA A 638 39.04 25.97 -9.25
N SER A 639 37.90 25.30 -9.25
CA SER A 639 37.79 23.91 -9.72
C SER A 639 36.90 23.93 -10.95
N TYR A 640 37.48 23.65 -12.12
CA TYR A 640 36.73 23.30 -13.32
C TYR A 640 36.47 21.81 -13.27
N PHE A 641 35.23 21.38 -13.45
CA PHE A 641 34.88 19.96 -13.54
C PHE A 641 34.35 19.65 -14.93
N VAL A 642 35.01 18.70 -15.60
CA VAL A 642 34.59 18.08 -16.87
C VAL A 642 34.14 16.66 -16.51
N CYS A 643 32.93 16.27 -16.89
CA CYS A 643 32.52 14.87 -16.83
C CYS A 643 32.87 14.17 -18.15
N ASP A 644 33.63 13.08 -18.06
CA ASP A 644 33.96 12.21 -19.19
C ASP A 644 32.72 11.48 -19.75
N ALA A 645 32.72 11.28 -21.07
CA ALA A 645 31.67 10.63 -21.84
C ALA A 645 31.59 9.10 -21.59
N PRO A 646 30.42 8.44 -21.78
CA PRO A 646 30.30 7.00 -21.64
C PRO A 646 30.84 6.31 -22.90
N GLY A 647 32.06 5.77 -22.82
CA GLY A 647 32.68 5.00 -23.89
C GLY A 647 33.63 3.94 -23.36
N ARG A 648 33.09 2.74 -23.10
CA ARG A 648 33.75 1.43 -22.90
C ARG A 648 34.93 1.32 -21.89
N THR A 649 34.69 0.43 -20.91
CA THR A 649 35.64 -0.48 -20.22
C THR A 649 36.67 0.07 -19.23
N ARG A 650 36.28 0.14 -17.95
CA ARG A 650 36.88 -0.51 -16.74
C ARG A 650 36.58 0.35 -15.49
N PRO A 651 36.20 -0.25 -14.35
CA PRO A 651 35.87 0.52 -13.16
C PRO A 651 37.16 1.06 -12.52
N ARG A 652 37.37 2.38 -12.60
CA ARG A 652 38.25 3.06 -11.64
C ARG A 652 37.37 3.56 -10.51
N VAL A 653 37.62 3.03 -9.33
CA VAL A 653 36.99 3.38 -8.06
C VAL A 653 37.26 4.86 -7.78
N CYS A 654 36.21 5.69 -7.81
CA CYS A 654 36.24 7.00 -7.14
C CYS A 654 36.44 6.76 -5.63
N PRO A 655 37.25 7.58 -4.93
CA PRO A 655 37.39 7.45 -3.49
C PRO A 655 36.02 7.62 -2.85
N ARG A 656 35.65 6.69 -1.99
CA ARG A 656 34.45 6.79 -1.13
C ARG A 656 34.51 8.10 -0.36
N HIS A 657 33.84 9.14 -0.85
CA HIS A 657 33.25 10.10 0.07
C HIS A 657 32.10 9.36 0.73
N GLN A 658 32.27 9.14 2.02
CA GLN A 658 31.21 8.68 2.91
C GLN A 658 30.04 9.63 2.70
N TRP A 659 28.99 9.13 2.05
CA TRP A 659 27.64 9.62 2.23
C TRP A 659 27.39 9.69 3.74
N PRO A 660 26.89 10.81 4.29
CA PRO A 660 26.43 10.79 5.67
C PRO A 660 25.39 9.66 5.75
N SER A 661 25.62 8.71 6.64
CA SER A 661 24.56 7.83 7.14
C SER A 661 23.49 8.73 7.74
N TRP A 662 22.31 8.72 7.14
CA TRP A 662 21.11 9.36 7.67
C TRP A 662 20.38 8.39 8.60
#